data_AF-A0A238YTR4-F1
#
_entry.id   AF-A0A238YTR4-F1
#
_cell.length_a   1.000
_cell.length_b   1.000
_cell.length_c   1.000
_cell.angle_alpha   90.00
_cell.angle_beta   90.00
_cell.angle_gamma   90.00
#
_symmetry.space_group_name_H-M   'P 1'
#
loop_
_entity.id
_entity.type
_entity.pdbx_description
1 polymer ?
#
loop_
_entity_poly.entity_id
_entity_poly.type
_entity_poly.pdbx_seq_one_letter_code
_entity_poly.pdbx_strand_id
1 'polypeptide(L)'
;MTISSENRKAGPYDGDGISTEFPFAFKVFSASDLLVIRTTPEGVESTLAGDGSDYSVTLNANQNVSPGGTIILTSVLDDDFLLTITSKLPNLQPTDITNQGGFYPQVVNASLDRLTILIQQLAEGLSRAIKVPISSDEDATPDALMAQLQAAIEAASNSAGAAENSALQAAISEANALLDAIRAEDAAAQAEDAASRAEATSGRSFIDEATMMAATPVEIGERVVVTNDPNDSPENPVNGVWVATGTGVGDWTRSEWQTATRAEVDDLTVRVNGVDSRTEGINSQTESVHPYEIVDAAGKTPFYITDVGVTTMPGGAETVRVESPNIVLNGLDRIVGSESSDPYPHLEMDRNGRVLWATLPGTGEKLYLGFPLHNHRGPLSGDFFAIGDSITAYGVAWSGANASGTSYSPCLNDQSWHAWASMKTKGRLRLTGISATGGYTVTQVKNVHLPNAIVAKPTFCVVMCGRNDIVQGLDIDTVTIPAFKSIFLQLRRAGIIPVVCTMSAHGNSSNNTRRIAEHRLNAWLRAYAKQYALPFVDLHRYTVDPLTGDWISGYNQDVSHPNGTGASAMGDALIAGLEDWTATTWTARADEQIAAGLSQNLIQNALFLTNDGINPTDWTISTEGTSVIETDAEVKGNVWTFSDQESYLTVAATTGQRMQLGFFAKTASQFDCYVVAGDSSSTTNLAGIRNWKTNISDLGYFSYEFVVPDGITQLTVKTKAASAACSLAQISLIKLTEI
;
A
#
# COMPACT_ATOMS: atom_id res chain seq x y z
N MET A 1 -58.24 38.09 32.92
CA MET A 1 -58.52 36.65 32.92
C MET A 1 -57.32 35.92 33.49
N THR A 2 -57.60 34.76 34.08
CA THR A 2 -56.59 33.77 34.50
C THR A 2 -55.92 33.16 33.28
N ILE A 3 -54.84 32.40 33.48
CA ILE A 3 -54.26 31.55 32.43
C ILE A 3 -55.33 30.57 31.90
N SER A 4 -55.55 30.57 30.58
CA SER A 4 -56.58 29.75 29.91
C SER A 4 -56.05 28.97 28.70
N SER A 5 -54.72 28.91 28.55
CA SER A 5 -54.02 28.18 27.48
C SER A 5 -52.84 27.45 28.08
N GLU A 6 -52.57 26.24 27.58
CA GLU A 6 -51.41 25.42 27.93
C GLU A 6 -50.18 25.75 27.06
N ASN A 7 -50.36 26.54 26.00
CA ASN A 7 -49.26 26.88 25.12
C ASN A 7 -48.24 27.79 25.85
N ARG A 8 -46.98 27.37 25.85
CA ARG A 8 -45.86 28.05 26.52
C ARG A 8 -44.65 28.25 25.62
N LYS A 9 -44.72 27.74 24.39
CA LYS A 9 -43.66 27.79 23.37
C LYS A 9 -44.23 28.34 22.06
N ALA A 10 -43.52 29.25 21.43
CA ALA A 10 -43.80 29.77 20.11
C ALA A 10 -42.62 29.49 19.18
N GLY A 11 -42.89 29.15 17.93
CA GLY A 11 -41.91 28.59 17.00
C GLY A 11 -41.68 27.08 17.18
N PRO A 12 -40.60 26.52 16.59
CA PRO A 12 -39.54 27.25 15.89
C PRO A 12 -40.09 27.97 14.65
N TYR A 13 -39.71 29.24 14.50
CA TYR A 13 -39.93 30.02 13.29
C TYR A 13 -38.75 29.83 12.35
N ASP A 14 -39.02 29.61 11.07
CA ASP A 14 -38.00 29.51 10.04
C ASP A 14 -37.48 30.90 9.68
N GLY A 15 -36.15 31.03 9.54
CA GLY A 15 -35.49 32.19 8.96
C GLY A 15 -35.63 32.20 7.45
N ASP A 16 -36.00 33.35 6.91
CA ASP A 16 -36.21 33.62 5.48
C ASP A 16 -35.31 34.74 4.96
N GLY A 17 -34.33 35.18 5.78
CA GLY A 17 -33.43 36.29 5.49
C GLY A 17 -34.11 37.67 5.40
N ILE A 18 -35.40 37.79 5.75
CA ILE A 18 -36.21 39.00 5.53
C ILE A 18 -36.98 39.40 6.81
N SER A 19 -37.56 38.43 7.51
CA SER A 19 -38.46 38.63 8.64
C SER A 19 -37.70 39.03 9.90
N THR A 20 -38.22 40.04 10.60
CA THR A 20 -37.69 40.52 11.90
C THR A 20 -38.73 40.43 13.02
N GLU A 21 -40.01 40.19 12.69
CA GLU A 21 -41.11 40.18 13.65
C GLU A 21 -41.65 38.77 13.89
N PHE A 22 -41.63 38.31 15.14
CA PHE A 22 -42.03 36.96 15.53
C PHE A 22 -43.06 37.01 16.67
N PRO A 23 -44.33 36.64 16.42
CA PRO A 23 -45.40 36.74 17.42
C PRO A 23 -45.33 35.62 18.46
N PHE A 24 -45.86 35.85 19.66
CA PHE A 24 -46.15 34.81 20.65
C PHE A 24 -47.50 35.09 21.30
N ALA A 25 -48.21 34.03 21.73
CA ALA A 25 -49.60 34.12 22.18
C ALA A 25 -49.83 33.79 23.66
N PHE A 26 -48.76 33.57 24.44
CA PHE A 26 -48.85 33.21 25.85
C PHE A 26 -48.62 34.43 26.77
N LYS A 27 -49.22 34.39 27.97
CA LYS A 27 -49.14 35.46 28.96
C LYS A 27 -47.75 35.54 29.59
N VAL A 28 -47.24 36.77 29.71
CA VAL A 28 -46.06 37.15 30.51
C VAL A 28 -46.38 38.35 31.40
N PHE A 29 -45.63 38.58 32.49
CA PHE A 29 -45.82 39.76 33.34
C PHE A 29 -44.98 40.95 32.88
N SER A 30 -43.83 40.68 32.27
CA SER A 30 -42.87 41.66 31.75
C SER A 30 -42.15 41.12 30.52
N ALA A 31 -41.49 41.99 29.76
CA ALA A 31 -40.67 41.56 28.62
C ALA A 31 -39.48 40.68 29.05
N SER A 32 -38.92 40.91 30.24
CA SER A 32 -37.81 40.13 30.79
C SER A 32 -38.18 38.70 31.18
N ASP A 33 -39.47 38.37 31.19
CA ASP A 33 -39.96 37.02 31.47
C ASP A 33 -39.91 36.10 30.23
N LEU A 34 -39.33 36.56 29.12
CA LEU A 34 -39.17 35.79 27.88
C LEU A 34 -37.77 35.18 27.77
N LEU A 35 -37.70 34.03 27.11
CA LEU A 35 -36.48 33.39 26.66
C LEU A 35 -36.58 33.18 25.16
N VAL A 36 -35.66 33.78 24.42
CA VAL A 36 -35.58 33.67 22.97
C VAL A 36 -34.31 32.90 22.62
N ILE A 37 -34.46 31.83 21.86
CA ILE A 37 -33.38 30.93 21.44
C ILE A 37 -33.27 30.98 19.92
N ARG A 38 -32.06 31.16 19.42
CA ARG A 38 -31.71 31.01 18.01
C ARG A 38 -30.92 29.72 17.82
N THR A 39 -31.32 28.91 16.84
CA THR A 39 -30.66 27.66 16.48
C THR A 39 -30.03 27.79 15.10
N THR A 40 -28.76 27.40 14.95
CA THR A 40 -28.05 27.40 13.67
C THR A 40 -28.41 26.16 12.81
N PRO A 41 -28.06 26.14 11.51
CA PRO A 41 -28.27 24.97 10.65
C PRO A 41 -27.58 23.68 11.15
N GLU A 42 -26.49 23.82 11.92
CA GLU A 42 -25.77 22.72 12.57
C GLU A 42 -26.44 22.23 13.87
N GLY A 43 -27.57 22.84 14.26
CA GLY A 43 -28.34 22.49 15.46
C GLY A 43 -27.81 23.12 16.76
N VAL A 44 -26.97 24.16 16.68
CA VAL A 44 -26.41 24.82 17.87
C VAL A 44 -27.38 25.87 18.40
N GLU A 45 -27.85 25.73 19.65
CA GLU A 45 -28.75 26.68 20.31
C GLU A 45 -27.99 27.80 21.05
N SER A 46 -28.44 29.04 20.88
CA SER A 46 -27.92 30.24 21.55
C SER A 46 -29.05 31.09 22.13
N THR A 47 -28.91 31.58 23.36
CA THR A 47 -29.87 32.50 23.96
C THR A 47 -29.61 33.91 23.47
N LEU A 48 -30.63 34.57 22.92
CA LEU A 48 -30.55 35.97 22.52
C LEU A 48 -30.78 36.90 23.72
N ALA A 49 -30.05 38.02 23.74
CA ALA A 49 -30.17 39.07 24.73
C ALA A 49 -31.29 40.08 24.37
N GLY A 50 -32.19 40.33 25.33
CA GLY A 50 -33.28 41.30 25.18
C GLY A 50 -32.82 42.76 25.32
N ASP A 51 -33.78 43.65 25.62
CA ASP A 51 -33.57 45.09 25.89
C ASP A 51 -32.91 45.88 24.75
N GLY A 52 -33.08 45.44 23.50
CA GLY A 52 -32.59 46.13 22.31
C GLY A 52 -31.17 45.76 21.88
N SER A 53 -30.54 44.75 22.51
CA SER A 53 -29.29 44.14 22.01
C SER A 53 -29.58 43.30 20.77
N ASP A 54 -30.22 42.15 20.97
CA ASP A 54 -30.49 41.19 19.89
C ASP A 54 -31.97 41.25 19.47
N TYR A 55 -32.84 41.66 20.39
CA TYR A 55 -34.26 41.88 20.11
C TYR A 55 -34.92 42.87 21.08
N SER A 56 -36.08 43.37 20.67
CA SER A 56 -37.01 44.15 21.48
C SER A 56 -38.37 43.45 21.54
N VAL A 57 -39.21 43.80 22.52
CA VAL A 57 -40.50 43.15 22.76
C VAL A 57 -41.62 44.17 22.78
N THR A 58 -42.65 43.93 21.97
CA THR A 58 -43.91 44.68 22.03
C THR A 58 -44.99 43.79 22.62
N LEU A 59 -45.36 44.04 23.89
CA LEU A 59 -46.45 43.30 24.55
C LEU A 59 -47.81 43.87 24.13
N ASN A 60 -48.81 42.99 24.01
CA ASN A 60 -50.20 43.43 23.86
C ASN A 60 -50.63 44.26 25.07
N ALA A 61 -51.43 45.30 24.83
CA ALA A 61 -51.79 46.33 25.81
C ALA A 61 -52.43 45.79 27.11
N ASN A 62 -53.08 44.62 27.05
CA ASN A 62 -53.64 43.97 28.22
C ASN A 62 -53.43 42.45 28.17
N GLN A 63 -52.40 41.97 28.86
CA GLN A 63 -52.06 40.55 29.00
C GLN A 63 -53.16 39.69 29.67
N ASN A 64 -54.17 40.32 30.27
CA ASN A 64 -55.32 39.64 30.87
C ASN A 64 -56.51 39.49 29.90
N VAL A 65 -56.48 40.17 28.74
CA VAL A 65 -57.54 40.17 27.72
C VAL A 65 -57.04 39.57 26.41
N SER A 66 -55.83 39.97 25.99
CA SER A 66 -55.13 39.44 24.81
C SER A 66 -53.69 39.11 25.21
N PRO A 67 -53.45 37.91 25.76
CA PRO A 67 -52.10 37.46 26.10
C PRO A 67 -51.17 37.45 24.87
N GLY A 68 -49.87 37.68 25.09
CA GLY A 68 -48.87 37.60 24.03
C GLY A 68 -48.30 38.94 23.58
N GLY A 69 -47.60 38.94 22.45
CA GLY A 69 -46.91 40.09 21.88
C GLY A 69 -46.05 39.69 20.70
N THR A 70 -45.14 40.57 20.30
CA THR A 70 -44.22 40.36 19.17
C THR A 70 -42.79 40.62 19.61
N ILE A 71 -41.89 39.69 19.28
CA ILE A 71 -40.44 39.86 19.32
C ILE A 71 -40.00 40.54 18.02
N ILE A 72 -39.20 41.59 18.11
CA ILE A 72 -38.60 42.28 16.96
C ILE A 72 -37.08 42.14 17.06
N LEU A 73 -36.48 41.32 16.20
CA LEU A 73 -35.03 41.14 16.14
C LEU A 73 -34.34 42.40 15.61
N THR A 74 -33.10 42.67 16.07
CA THR A 74 -32.30 43.80 15.58
C THR A 74 -31.66 43.53 14.21
N SER A 75 -31.56 42.27 13.81
CA SER A 75 -31.18 41.81 12.48
C SER A 75 -32.21 40.79 11.97
N VAL A 76 -32.32 40.63 10.64
CA VAL A 76 -33.14 39.57 10.04
C VAL A 76 -32.69 38.19 10.57
N LEU A 77 -33.62 37.25 10.63
CA LEU A 77 -33.29 35.85 10.89
C LEU A 77 -32.82 35.22 9.58
N ASP A 78 -31.53 34.90 9.49
CA ASP A 78 -30.89 34.32 8.30
C ASP A 78 -31.56 33.01 7.85
N ASP A 79 -31.44 32.69 6.55
CA ASP A 79 -31.96 31.44 5.97
C ASP A 79 -31.44 30.21 6.75
N ASP A 80 -32.31 29.22 6.95
CA ASP A 80 -32.04 27.97 7.67
C ASP A 80 -31.75 28.11 9.19
N PHE A 81 -31.83 29.34 9.75
CA PHE A 81 -31.84 29.53 11.20
C PHE A 81 -33.25 29.36 11.77
N LEU A 82 -33.35 28.89 13.02
CA LEU A 82 -34.64 28.77 13.72
C LEU A 82 -34.70 29.72 14.91
N LEU A 83 -35.87 30.28 15.16
CA LEU A 83 -36.15 31.09 16.36
C LEU A 83 -37.23 30.44 17.22
N THR A 84 -36.93 30.19 18.48
CA THR A 84 -37.88 29.64 19.46
C THR A 84 -38.07 30.63 20.61
N ILE A 85 -39.32 30.86 21.01
CA ILE A 85 -39.68 31.77 22.11
C ILE A 85 -40.41 30.97 23.19
N THR A 86 -39.98 31.09 24.43
CA THR A 86 -40.63 30.52 25.62
C THR A 86 -40.57 31.52 26.77
N SER A 87 -41.12 31.19 27.93
CA SER A 87 -41.03 32.03 29.13
C SER A 87 -39.94 31.55 30.10
N LYS A 88 -39.34 32.51 30.82
CA LYS A 88 -38.31 32.31 31.84
C LYS A 88 -38.65 33.10 33.10
N LEU A 89 -39.79 32.80 33.72
CA LEU A 89 -40.09 33.38 35.03
C LEU A 89 -39.14 32.79 36.08
N PRO A 90 -38.61 33.62 37.00
CA PRO A 90 -37.90 33.12 38.17
C PRO A 90 -38.80 32.28 39.07
N ASN A 91 -38.27 31.15 39.55
CA ASN A 91 -38.92 30.22 40.50
C ASN A 91 -39.00 30.82 41.93
N LEU A 92 -39.55 32.03 42.04
CA LEU A 92 -39.70 32.80 43.26
C LEU A 92 -41.16 33.26 43.39
N GLN A 93 -41.63 33.42 44.63
CA GLN A 93 -42.92 34.06 44.94
C GLN A 93 -42.67 35.47 45.48
N PRO A 94 -42.83 36.54 44.67
CA PRO A 94 -42.61 37.90 45.13
C PRO A 94 -43.78 38.45 45.96
N THR A 95 -44.96 37.83 45.88
CA THR A 95 -46.14 38.25 46.65
C THR A 95 -46.04 37.77 48.09
N ASP A 96 -46.08 38.71 49.03
CA ASP A 96 -46.25 38.46 50.45
C ASP A 96 -47.66 38.90 50.90
N ILE A 97 -48.43 37.98 51.49
CA ILE A 97 -49.80 38.24 51.95
C ILE A 97 -49.76 38.40 53.47
N THR A 98 -49.90 39.64 53.94
CA THR A 98 -49.85 39.98 55.35
C THR A 98 -51.17 39.69 56.06
N ASN A 99 -51.11 39.19 57.29
CA ASN A 99 -52.29 39.03 58.15
C ASN A 99 -52.96 40.39 58.43
N GLN A 100 -54.31 40.43 58.40
CA GLN A 100 -55.13 41.65 58.54
C GLN A 100 -54.96 42.70 57.43
N GLY A 101 -54.29 42.36 56.32
CA GLY A 101 -54.25 43.20 55.11
C GLY A 101 -55.57 43.18 54.32
N GLY A 102 -55.74 44.14 53.42
CA GLY A 102 -56.91 44.19 52.53
C GLY A 102 -56.95 43.00 51.56
N PHE A 103 -58.14 42.49 51.26
CA PHE A 103 -58.31 41.44 50.25
C PHE A 103 -58.33 42.07 48.85
N TYR A 104 -57.24 41.88 48.10
CA TYR A 104 -57.11 42.35 46.72
C TYR A 104 -57.16 41.15 45.75
N PRO A 105 -58.32 40.83 45.15
CA PRO A 105 -58.47 39.70 44.24
C PRO A 105 -57.45 39.68 43.08
N GLN A 106 -57.02 40.86 42.63
CA GLN A 106 -56.03 41.02 41.56
C GLN A 106 -54.65 40.49 41.95
N VAL A 107 -54.21 40.72 43.20
CA VAL A 107 -52.93 40.24 43.73
C VAL A 107 -52.94 38.73 43.89
N VAL A 108 -54.06 38.18 44.37
CA VAL A 108 -54.24 36.73 44.49
C VAL A 108 -54.24 36.07 43.10
N ASN A 109 -55.01 36.58 42.15
CA ASN A 109 -55.04 36.06 40.78
C ASN A 109 -53.68 36.14 40.09
N ALA A 110 -52.93 37.24 40.24
CA ALA A 110 -51.60 37.37 39.68
C ALA A 110 -50.61 36.34 40.26
N SER A 111 -50.74 36.06 41.56
CA SER A 111 -49.90 35.06 42.25
C SER A 111 -50.23 33.63 41.77
N LEU A 112 -51.52 33.32 41.60
CA LEU A 112 -51.96 32.03 41.06
C LEU A 112 -51.57 31.86 39.59
N ASP A 113 -51.74 32.90 38.76
CA ASP A 113 -51.31 32.89 37.36
C ASP A 113 -49.80 32.64 37.24
N ARG A 114 -48.99 33.24 38.13
CA ARG A 114 -47.54 33.01 38.18
C ARG A 114 -47.23 31.54 38.43
N LEU A 115 -47.88 30.91 39.41
CA LEU A 115 -47.70 29.48 39.70
C LEU A 115 -48.12 28.62 38.51
N THR A 116 -49.24 28.94 37.84
CA THR A 116 -49.67 28.23 36.62
C THR A 116 -48.63 28.35 35.51
N ILE A 117 -48.05 29.54 35.30
CA ILE A 117 -46.98 29.73 34.31
C ILE A 117 -45.73 28.90 34.66
N LEU A 118 -45.31 28.89 35.92
CA LEU A 118 -44.16 28.09 36.37
C LEU A 118 -44.39 26.59 36.15
N ILE A 119 -45.60 26.09 36.39
CA ILE A 119 -45.97 24.69 36.11
C ILE A 119 -45.88 24.40 34.60
N GLN A 120 -46.39 25.30 33.75
CA GLN A 120 -46.30 25.13 32.29
C GLN A 120 -44.85 25.17 31.79
N GLN A 121 -44.00 26.03 32.36
CA GLN A 121 -42.57 26.06 32.07
C GLN A 121 -41.89 24.73 32.43
N LEU A 122 -42.18 24.18 33.62
CA LEU A 122 -41.64 22.90 34.04
C LEU A 122 -42.15 21.74 33.16
N ALA A 123 -43.43 21.76 32.79
CA ALA A 123 -44.01 20.76 31.90
C ALA A 123 -43.37 20.77 30.50
N GLU A 124 -43.09 21.96 29.94
CA GLU A 124 -42.35 22.09 28.67
C GLU A 124 -40.95 21.47 28.79
N GLY A 125 -40.19 21.83 29.83
CA GLY A 125 -38.85 21.29 30.05
C GLY A 125 -38.85 19.77 30.24
N LEU A 126 -39.77 19.24 31.06
CA LEU A 126 -39.90 17.81 31.33
C LEU A 126 -40.35 17.00 30.10
N SER A 127 -41.10 17.61 29.17
CA SER A 127 -41.54 16.95 27.94
C SER A 127 -40.37 16.48 27.06
N ARG A 128 -39.21 17.14 27.19
CA ARG A 128 -37.98 16.87 26.44
C ARG A 128 -36.91 16.12 27.25
N ALA A 129 -37.22 15.73 28.49
CA ALA A 129 -36.31 14.95 29.33
C ALA A 129 -36.42 13.45 29.04
N ILE A 130 -35.35 12.71 29.36
CA ILE A 130 -35.39 11.25 29.41
C ILE A 130 -36.32 10.84 30.56
N LYS A 131 -37.34 10.04 30.25
CA LYS A 131 -38.34 9.58 31.21
C LYS A 131 -38.31 8.07 31.32
N VAL A 132 -38.41 7.59 32.54
CA VAL A 132 -38.69 6.19 32.86
C VAL A 132 -40.21 5.99 32.98
N PRO A 133 -40.76 4.83 32.58
CA PRO A 133 -42.18 4.54 32.76
C PRO A 133 -42.62 4.68 34.22
N ILE A 134 -43.85 5.15 34.44
CA ILE A 134 -44.40 5.33 35.80
C ILE A 134 -44.53 4.00 36.58
N SER A 135 -44.63 2.88 35.87
CA SER A 135 -44.75 1.53 36.44
C SER A 135 -43.39 0.88 36.71
N SER A 136 -42.29 1.58 36.50
CA SER A 136 -40.95 1.03 36.72
C SER A 136 -40.62 0.98 38.22
N ASP A 137 -39.88 -0.05 38.62
CA ASP A 137 -39.43 -0.24 40.00
C ASP A 137 -38.46 0.88 40.44
N GLU A 138 -38.25 1.06 41.74
CA GLU A 138 -37.48 2.19 42.33
C GLU A 138 -36.05 2.34 41.78
N ASP A 139 -35.46 1.26 41.27
CA ASP A 139 -34.11 1.23 40.71
C ASP A 139 -34.02 1.70 39.24
N ALA A 140 -35.16 1.80 38.54
CA ALA A 140 -35.22 2.24 37.16
C ALA A 140 -35.21 3.77 37.09
N THR A 141 -34.01 4.35 37.19
CA THR A 141 -33.79 5.80 37.09
C THR A 141 -33.31 6.21 35.70
N PRO A 142 -33.48 7.48 35.28
CA PRO A 142 -32.88 7.99 34.05
C PRO A 142 -31.35 7.77 33.98
N ASP A 143 -30.65 7.87 35.11
CA ASP A 143 -29.21 7.60 35.19
C ASP A 143 -28.89 6.12 34.94
N ALA A 144 -29.70 5.20 35.48
CA ALA A 144 -29.58 3.77 35.20
C ALA A 144 -29.83 3.46 33.71
N LEU A 145 -30.82 4.10 33.08
CA LEU A 145 -31.09 3.96 31.65
C LEU A 145 -29.93 4.50 30.79
N MET A 146 -29.31 5.61 31.19
CA MET A 146 -28.12 6.14 30.52
C MET A 146 -26.91 5.20 30.66
N ALA A 147 -26.70 4.63 31.85
CA ALA A 147 -25.64 3.63 32.06
C ALA A 147 -25.87 2.38 31.22
N GLN A 148 -27.12 1.92 31.09
CA GLN A 148 -27.49 0.81 30.22
C GLN A 148 -27.24 1.13 28.74
N LEU A 149 -27.53 2.35 28.29
CA LEU A 149 -27.25 2.78 26.92
C LEU A 149 -25.74 2.81 26.64
N GLN A 150 -24.93 3.30 27.58
CA GLN A 150 -23.47 3.27 27.48
C GLN A 150 -22.94 1.83 27.41
N ALA A 151 -23.43 0.95 28.28
CA ALA A 151 -23.06 -0.46 28.26
C ALA A 151 -23.46 -1.16 26.95
N ALA A 152 -24.61 -0.81 26.37
CA ALA A 152 -25.05 -1.34 25.07
C ALA A 152 -24.15 -0.85 23.92
N ILE A 153 -23.70 0.41 23.96
CA ILE A 153 -22.75 0.96 22.98
C ILE A 153 -21.39 0.23 23.08
N GLU A 154 -20.89 0.04 24.30
CA GLU A 154 -19.64 -0.70 24.55
C GLU A 154 -19.75 -2.16 24.07
N ALA A 155 -20.87 -2.83 24.39
CA ALA A 155 -21.14 -4.19 23.93
C ALA A 155 -21.18 -4.28 22.41
N ALA A 156 -21.85 -3.35 21.73
CA ALA A 156 -21.88 -3.29 20.27
C ALA A 156 -20.49 -3.08 19.66
N SER A 157 -19.68 -2.19 20.24
CA SER A 157 -18.29 -1.96 19.83
C SER A 157 -17.43 -3.22 20.00
N ASN A 158 -17.61 -3.94 21.11
CA ASN A 158 -16.90 -5.19 21.37
C ASN A 158 -17.31 -6.30 20.39
N SER A 159 -18.61 -6.42 20.09
CA SER A 159 -19.11 -7.36 19.09
C SER A 159 -18.58 -7.06 17.68
N ALA A 160 -18.47 -5.78 17.30
CA ALA A 160 -17.86 -5.39 16.03
C ALA A 160 -16.37 -5.81 15.96
N GLY A 161 -15.60 -5.56 17.02
CA GLY A 161 -14.20 -6.00 17.09
C GLY A 161 -14.03 -7.53 17.07
N ALA A 162 -14.94 -8.26 17.70
CA ALA A 162 -14.95 -9.73 17.65
C ALA A 162 -15.20 -10.25 16.23
N ALA A 163 -16.12 -9.64 15.48
CA ALA A 163 -16.39 -10.00 14.09
C ALA A 163 -15.18 -9.73 13.17
N GLU A 164 -14.48 -8.60 13.35
CA GLU A 164 -13.24 -8.31 12.63
C GLU A 164 -12.16 -9.36 12.89
N ASN A 165 -12.00 -9.78 14.16
CA ASN A 165 -11.05 -10.81 14.54
C ASN A 165 -11.41 -12.18 13.93
N SER A 166 -12.69 -12.55 13.92
CA SER A 166 -13.14 -13.79 13.28
C SER A 166 -12.87 -13.79 11.77
N ALA A 167 -13.08 -12.67 11.08
CA ALA A 167 -12.77 -12.53 9.66
C ALA A 167 -11.26 -12.65 9.38
N LEU A 168 -10.42 -12.07 10.24
CA LEU A 168 -8.97 -12.19 10.13
C LEU A 168 -8.50 -13.64 10.32
N GLN A 169 -9.06 -14.36 11.29
CA GLN A 169 -8.72 -15.77 11.53
C GLN A 169 -9.12 -16.66 10.34
N ALA A 170 -10.29 -16.44 9.74
CA ALA A 170 -10.70 -17.15 8.54
C ALA A 170 -9.72 -16.94 7.36
N ALA A 171 -9.27 -15.70 7.14
CA ALA A 171 -8.31 -15.39 6.10
C ALA A 171 -6.92 -16.03 6.33
N ILE A 172 -6.50 -16.15 7.61
CA ILE A 172 -5.25 -16.84 7.97
C ILE A 172 -5.38 -18.35 7.68
N SER A 173 -6.52 -18.98 8.02
CA SER A 173 -6.76 -20.39 7.70
C SER A 173 -6.73 -20.67 6.19
N GLU A 174 -7.30 -19.78 5.38
CA GLU A 174 -7.27 -19.89 3.91
C GLU A 174 -5.83 -19.77 3.36
N ALA A 175 -5.05 -18.83 3.87
CA ALA A 175 -3.65 -18.65 3.46
C ALA A 175 -2.77 -19.87 3.83
N ASN A 176 -2.99 -20.48 5.00
CA ASN A 176 -2.28 -21.68 5.40
C ASN A 176 -2.61 -22.87 4.49
N ALA A 177 -3.88 -23.03 4.09
CA ALA A 177 -4.28 -24.08 3.16
C ALA A 177 -3.60 -23.96 1.78
N LEU A 178 -3.39 -22.73 1.30
CA LEU A 178 -2.64 -22.48 0.06
C LEU A 178 -1.16 -22.80 0.20
N LEU A 179 -0.54 -22.44 1.33
CA LEU A 179 0.86 -22.74 1.60
C LEU A 179 1.11 -24.26 1.68
N ASP A 180 0.20 -25.00 2.29
CA ASP A 180 0.30 -26.45 2.37
C ASP A 180 0.12 -27.13 1.00
N ALA A 181 -0.69 -26.55 0.11
CA ALA A 181 -0.79 -27.02 -1.28
C ALA A 181 0.52 -26.82 -2.06
N ILE A 182 1.18 -25.66 -1.93
CA ILE A 182 2.47 -25.38 -2.57
C ILE A 182 3.54 -26.35 -2.08
N ARG A 183 3.61 -26.60 -0.76
CA ARG A 183 4.55 -27.56 -0.16
C ARG A 183 4.35 -28.98 -0.69
N ALA A 184 3.10 -29.38 -0.94
CA ALA A 184 2.80 -30.69 -1.51
C ALA A 184 3.26 -30.80 -2.97
N GLU A 185 3.17 -29.71 -3.75
CA GLU A 185 3.66 -29.65 -5.13
C GLU A 185 5.19 -29.72 -5.19
N ASP A 186 5.90 -28.96 -4.34
CA ASP A 186 7.36 -29.02 -4.22
C ASP A 186 7.85 -30.43 -3.82
N ALA A 187 7.16 -31.08 -2.88
CA ALA A 187 7.48 -32.44 -2.46
C ALA A 187 7.30 -33.47 -3.61
N ALA A 188 6.27 -33.28 -4.44
CA ALA A 188 6.06 -34.13 -5.62
C ALA A 188 7.17 -33.96 -6.66
N ALA A 189 7.58 -32.72 -6.94
CA ALA A 189 8.67 -32.42 -7.87
C ALA A 189 10.01 -33.02 -7.39
N GLN A 190 10.30 -32.93 -6.08
CA GLN A 190 11.50 -33.54 -5.50
C GLN A 190 11.50 -35.07 -5.60
N ALA A 191 10.32 -35.70 -5.48
CA ALA A 191 10.18 -37.15 -5.64
C ALA A 191 10.42 -37.60 -7.11
N GLU A 192 9.96 -36.83 -8.09
CA GLU A 192 10.17 -37.10 -9.52
C GLU A 192 11.65 -36.98 -9.91
N ASP A 193 12.33 -35.94 -9.43
CA ASP A 193 13.77 -35.73 -9.60
C ASP A 193 14.60 -36.84 -8.93
N ALA A 194 14.18 -37.30 -7.74
CA ALA A 194 14.79 -38.46 -7.09
C ALA A 194 14.61 -39.77 -7.90
N ALA A 195 13.43 -39.99 -8.50
CA ALA A 195 13.18 -41.15 -9.35
C ALA A 195 14.02 -41.14 -10.63
N SER A 196 14.15 -39.98 -11.29
CA SER A 196 15.00 -39.82 -12.47
C SER A 196 16.48 -40.10 -12.18
N ARG A 197 16.98 -39.66 -11.01
CA ARG A 197 18.35 -39.99 -10.57
C ARG A 197 18.56 -41.48 -10.29
N ALA A 198 17.53 -42.17 -9.78
CA ALA A 198 17.58 -43.61 -9.54
C ALA A 198 17.65 -44.41 -10.86
N GLU A 199 16.87 -44.02 -11.88
CA GLU A 199 16.95 -44.62 -13.22
C GLU A 199 18.30 -44.37 -13.91
N ALA A 200 18.88 -43.18 -13.76
CA ALA A 200 20.22 -42.89 -14.28
C ALA A 200 21.32 -43.76 -13.63
N THR A 201 21.07 -44.31 -12.44
CA THR A 201 22.00 -45.18 -11.72
C THR A 201 21.83 -46.66 -12.10
N SER A 202 20.60 -47.10 -12.42
CA SER A 202 20.32 -48.48 -12.83
C SER A 202 20.79 -48.84 -14.25
N GLY A 203 21.12 -47.85 -15.09
CA GLY A 203 21.70 -48.04 -16.42
C GLY A 203 23.20 -48.40 -16.46
N ARG A 204 23.87 -48.60 -15.31
CA ARG A 204 25.28 -48.98 -15.27
C ARG A 204 25.44 -50.50 -15.23
N SER A 205 25.99 -51.07 -16.31
CA SER A 205 26.33 -52.50 -16.37
C SER A 205 27.66 -52.77 -15.65
N PHE A 206 27.66 -53.67 -14.68
CA PHE A 206 28.86 -54.14 -13.98
C PHE A 206 29.30 -55.46 -14.63
N ILE A 207 30.50 -55.50 -15.22
CA ILE A 207 31.08 -56.71 -15.80
C ILE A 207 32.44 -56.98 -15.15
N ASP A 208 32.73 -58.25 -14.90
CA ASP A 208 34.01 -58.67 -14.32
C ASP A 208 35.18 -58.56 -15.32
N GLU A 209 36.40 -58.52 -14.80
CA GLU A 209 37.63 -58.29 -15.59
C GLU A 209 37.86 -59.40 -16.63
N ALA A 210 37.47 -60.64 -16.33
CA ALA A 210 37.60 -61.79 -17.23
C ALA A 210 36.63 -61.70 -18.42
N THR A 211 35.42 -61.20 -18.18
CA THR A 211 34.39 -61.00 -19.20
C THR A 211 34.71 -59.80 -20.10
N MET A 212 35.32 -58.74 -19.55
CA MET A 212 35.81 -57.58 -20.32
C MET A 212 36.92 -57.96 -21.31
N MET A 213 37.87 -58.81 -20.90
CA MET A 213 38.98 -59.24 -21.78
C MET A 213 38.56 -60.27 -22.85
N ALA A 214 37.36 -60.86 -22.73
CA ALA A 214 36.81 -61.82 -23.67
C ALA A 214 35.73 -61.23 -24.61
N ALA A 215 35.34 -59.97 -24.41
CA ALA A 215 34.26 -59.34 -25.18
C ALA A 215 34.68 -58.99 -26.62
N THR A 216 33.72 -59.08 -27.54
CA THR A 216 33.83 -58.61 -28.94
C THR A 216 34.15 -57.10 -29.00
N PRO A 217 34.69 -56.58 -30.13
CA PRO A 217 35.09 -55.18 -30.24
C PRO A 217 34.00 -54.22 -29.74
N VAL A 218 34.36 -53.36 -28.79
CA VAL A 218 33.50 -52.32 -28.21
C VAL A 218 33.75 -51.00 -28.96
N GLU A 219 32.73 -50.14 -29.10
CA GLU A 219 32.91 -48.84 -29.79
C GLU A 219 33.85 -47.90 -29.01
N ILE A 220 34.71 -47.18 -29.74
CA ILE A 220 35.68 -46.25 -29.16
C ILE A 220 34.94 -45.16 -28.38
N GLY A 221 35.25 -45.02 -27.08
CA GLY A 221 34.67 -44.02 -26.19
C GLY A 221 33.66 -44.53 -25.17
N GLU A 222 33.23 -45.80 -25.24
CA GLU A 222 32.41 -46.40 -24.17
C GLU A 222 33.19 -46.53 -22.85
N ARG A 223 32.48 -46.31 -21.74
CA ARG A 223 33.02 -46.36 -20.37
C ARG A 223 32.47 -47.57 -19.64
N VAL A 224 33.37 -48.43 -19.18
CA VAL A 224 33.03 -49.64 -18.42
C VAL A 224 33.66 -49.57 -17.03
N VAL A 225 32.89 -49.95 -16.01
CA VAL A 225 33.36 -50.06 -14.63
C VAL A 225 33.62 -51.54 -14.35
N VAL A 226 34.86 -51.86 -14.00
CA VAL A 226 35.30 -53.22 -13.66
C VAL A 226 35.47 -53.33 -12.16
N THR A 227 34.89 -54.36 -11.57
CA THR A 227 35.10 -54.74 -10.16
C THR A 227 35.98 -55.99 -10.11
N ASN A 228 37.07 -55.93 -9.35
CA ASN A 228 37.93 -57.09 -9.16
C ASN A 228 37.42 -57.92 -7.98
N ASP A 229 36.91 -59.11 -8.30
CA ASP A 229 36.51 -60.22 -7.40
C ASP A 229 35.14 -60.10 -6.68
N PRO A 230 34.22 -61.08 -6.87
CA PRO A 230 32.96 -61.17 -6.12
C PRO A 230 33.08 -61.41 -4.61
N ASN A 231 34.28 -61.65 -4.05
CA ASN A 231 34.46 -62.09 -2.66
C ASN A 231 35.35 -61.20 -1.77
N ASP A 232 35.76 -60.00 -2.20
CA ASP A 232 36.61 -59.14 -1.37
C ASP A 232 35.83 -58.09 -0.54
N SER A 233 36.28 -57.89 0.70
CA SER A 233 35.66 -57.07 1.76
C SER A 233 35.63 -55.57 1.43
N PRO A 234 34.64 -54.76 1.92
CA PRO A 234 34.30 -53.43 1.40
C PRO A 234 35.32 -52.30 1.62
N GLU A 235 36.48 -52.57 2.22
CA GLU A 235 37.35 -51.52 2.75
C GLU A 235 38.46 -51.04 1.78
N ASN A 236 38.55 -51.55 0.55
CA ASN A 236 39.44 -50.94 -0.45
C ASN A 236 39.08 -51.27 -1.93
N PRO A 237 38.07 -50.62 -2.53
CA PRO A 237 37.80 -50.79 -3.95
C PRO A 237 38.75 -49.92 -4.77
N VAL A 238 39.79 -50.53 -5.34
CA VAL A 238 40.53 -49.91 -6.45
C VAL A 238 39.68 -50.04 -7.73
N ASN A 239 38.54 -49.35 -7.76
CA ASN A 239 37.66 -49.31 -8.92
C ASN A 239 38.26 -48.40 -10.00
N GLY A 240 38.74 -48.97 -11.10
CA GLY A 240 39.18 -48.23 -12.28
C GLY A 240 38.06 -48.11 -13.31
N VAL A 241 37.85 -46.91 -13.86
CA VAL A 241 37.08 -46.76 -15.11
C VAL A 241 38.02 -46.98 -16.28
N TRP A 242 37.67 -47.91 -17.15
CA TRP A 242 38.43 -48.21 -18.36
C TRP A 242 37.72 -47.61 -19.57
N VAL A 243 38.50 -47.07 -20.50
CA VAL A 243 37.99 -46.49 -21.75
C VAL A 243 38.62 -47.22 -22.93
N ALA A 244 37.79 -47.64 -23.88
CA ALA A 244 38.24 -48.28 -25.12
C ALA A 244 38.98 -47.23 -25.97
N THR A 245 40.24 -47.52 -26.30
CA THR A 245 41.09 -46.62 -27.10
C THR A 245 41.31 -47.10 -28.53
N GLY A 246 40.93 -48.34 -28.84
CA GLY A 246 41.05 -48.94 -30.16
C GLY A 246 39.98 -50.01 -30.39
N THR A 247 39.87 -50.51 -31.62
CA THR A 247 38.87 -51.52 -32.02
C THR A 247 39.35 -52.97 -31.85
N GLY A 248 40.55 -53.19 -31.30
CA GLY A 248 41.13 -54.51 -31.04
C GLY A 248 40.82 -55.04 -29.64
N VAL A 249 40.79 -56.37 -29.48
CA VAL A 249 40.62 -57.02 -28.16
C VAL A 249 41.86 -56.72 -27.31
N GLY A 250 41.69 -55.91 -26.25
CA GLY A 250 42.75 -55.55 -25.32
C GLY A 250 43.23 -54.09 -25.36
N ASP A 251 42.69 -53.24 -26.25
CA ASP A 251 43.08 -51.82 -26.39
C ASP A 251 42.37 -50.90 -25.37
N TRP A 252 42.67 -51.09 -24.08
CA TRP A 252 42.04 -50.35 -22.97
C TRP A 252 43.07 -49.50 -22.21
N THR A 253 42.76 -48.22 -22.00
CA THR A 253 43.56 -47.36 -21.11
C THR A 253 42.82 -47.12 -19.81
N ARG A 254 43.51 -47.31 -18.68
CA ARG A 254 43.02 -46.93 -17.35
C ARG A 254 43.08 -45.42 -17.25
N SER A 255 41.94 -44.74 -17.10
CA SER A 255 42.01 -43.33 -16.69
C SER A 255 42.34 -43.33 -15.20
N GLU A 256 43.55 -42.92 -14.83
CA GLU A 256 43.90 -42.67 -13.43
C GLU A 256 42.97 -41.57 -12.92
N TRP A 257 41.97 -41.95 -12.13
CA TRP A 257 41.19 -40.99 -11.36
C TRP A 257 42.12 -40.42 -10.30
N GLN A 258 42.26 -39.09 -10.30
CA GLN A 258 42.75 -38.35 -9.14
C GLN A 258 42.00 -38.87 -7.92
N THR A 259 42.75 -39.35 -6.93
CA THR A 259 42.20 -39.77 -5.65
C THR A 259 41.33 -38.65 -5.10
N ALA A 260 40.06 -38.97 -4.82
CA ALA A 260 39.21 -38.10 -4.02
C ALA A 260 40.01 -37.72 -2.77
N THR A 261 40.13 -36.43 -2.54
CA THR A 261 40.90 -35.92 -1.41
C THR A 261 40.26 -36.40 -0.11
N ARG A 262 41.04 -36.52 0.97
CA ARG A 262 40.51 -36.85 2.31
C ARG A 262 39.29 -35.99 2.68
N ALA A 263 39.24 -34.75 2.20
CA ALA A 263 38.13 -33.82 2.38
C ALA A 263 36.81 -34.26 1.74
N GLU A 264 36.83 -34.94 0.59
CA GLU A 264 35.61 -35.40 -0.09
C GLU A 264 35.04 -36.69 0.55
N VAL A 265 35.91 -37.51 1.13
CA VAL A 265 35.54 -38.69 1.93
C VAL A 265 35.02 -38.28 3.31
N ASP A 266 35.57 -37.23 3.91
CA ASP A 266 35.10 -36.67 5.17
C ASP A 266 33.71 -36.01 5.00
N ASP A 267 33.45 -35.31 3.88
CA ASP A 267 32.15 -34.70 3.57
C ASP A 267 31.02 -35.75 3.42
N LEU A 268 31.32 -36.87 2.77
CA LEU A 268 30.36 -37.97 2.61
C LEU A 268 30.09 -38.69 3.95
N THR A 269 31.12 -38.85 4.78
CA THR A 269 31.01 -39.46 6.11
C THR A 269 30.19 -38.60 7.08
N VAL A 270 30.33 -37.27 7.00
CA VAL A 270 29.50 -36.30 7.75
C VAL A 270 28.03 -36.36 7.34
N ARG A 271 27.75 -36.54 6.05
CA ARG A 271 26.37 -36.66 5.54
C ARG A 271 25.70 -37.98 5.90
N VAL A 272 26.46 -39.08 5.98
CA VAL A 272 25.95 -40.41 6.38
C VAL A 272 25.73 -40.51 7.89
N ASN A 273 26.62 -39.95 8.72
CA ASN A 273 26.44 -39.93 10.18
C ASN A 273 25.38 -38.92 10.67
N GLY A 274 24.93 -38.00 9.81
CA GLY A 274 23.85 -37.05 10.12
C GLY A 274 22.44 -37.64 10.08
N VAL A 275 22.29 -38.89 9.63
CA VAL A 275 20.99 -39.57 9.56
C VAL A 275 20.98 -40.79 10.49
N ASP A 276 20.50 -40.53 11.72
CA ASP A 276 19.94 -41.47 12.70
C ASP A 276 20.90 -42.18 13.69
N SER A 277 21.36 -41.43 14.71
CA SER A 277 21.88 -41.93 15.99
C SER A 277 21.10 -41.35 17.19
N ARG A 278 19.76 -41.40 17.12
CA ARG A 278 18.84 -40.99 18.21
C ARG A 278 18.73 -41.98 19.37
N THR A 279 19.65 -42.93 19.52
CA THR A 279 19.74 -43.78 20.72
C THR A 279 21.14 -44.40 20.84
N GLU A 280 21.98 -43.86 21.73
CA GLU A 280 22.82 -44.58 22.72
C GLU A 280 23.97 -43.70 23.26
N GLY A 281 24.11 -43.62 24.60
CA GLY A 281 25.38 -43.24 25.22
C GLY A 281 25.35 -42.14 26.29
N ILE A 282 24.76 -42.43 27.45
CA ILE A 282 24.86 -41.65 28.70
C ILE A 282 26.34 -41.53 29.17
N ASN A 283 26.76 -40.33 29.59
CA ASN A 283 27.79 -40.12 30.63
C ASN A 283 27.40 -38.92 31.49
N SER A 284 27.00 -39.18 32.73
CA SER A 284 26.76 -38.16 33.77
C SER A 284 28.06 -37.82 34.49
N GLN A 285 28.46 -36.55 34.53
CA GLN A 285 29.29 -36.06 35.63
C GLN A 285 28.35 -35.62 36.76
N THR A 286 28.69 -36.03 37.98
CA THR A 286 27.75 -36.03 39.10
C THR A 286 27.55 -34.67 39.77
N GLU A 287 28.51 -33.73 39.67
CA GLU A 287 28.37 -32.34 40.14
C GLU A 287 29.34 -31.40 39.39
N SER A 288 28.96 -30.13 39.23
CA SER A 288 29.76 -29.07 38.59
C SER A 288 30.86 -28.56 39.53
N VAL A 289 32.09 -28.35 39.02
CA VAL A 289 33.20 -27.70 39.77
C VAL A 289 33.13 -26.16 39.77
N HIS A 290 32.17 -25.59 39.03
CA HIS A 290 31.99 -24.16 38.86
C HIS A 290 30.63 -23.72 39.40
N PRO A 291 30.51 -22.52 40.00
CA PRO A 291 29.23 -22.00 40.49
C PRO A 291 28.11 -22.02 39.44
N TYR A 292 28.48 -21.86 38.16
CA TYR A 292 27.58 -22.01 37.02
C TYR A 292 28.37 -22.43 35.78
N GLU A 293 27.96 -23.51 35.13
CA GLU A 293 28.52 -23.92 33.85
C GLU A 293 27.46 -24.48 32.90
N ILE A 294 27.75 -24.38 31.61
CA ILE A 294 26.98 -25.01 30.54
C ILE A 294 27.90 -26.05 29.92
N VAL A 295 27.49 -27.31 30.00
CA VAL A 295 28.19 -28.45 29.41
C VAL A 295 27.43 -28.85 28.14
N ASP A 296 28.15 -29.03 27.05
CA ASP A 296 27.56 -29.57 25.82
C ASP A 296 27.38 -31.09 25.91
N ALA A 297 26.66 -31.67 24.94
CA ALA A 297 26.33 -33.09 24.93
C ALA A 297 27.56 -34.03 24.83
N ALA A 298 28.75 -33.51 24.50
CA ALA A 298 30.01 -34.24 24.44
C ALA A 298 30.87 -34.08 25.71
N GLY A 299 30.38 -33.32 26.71
CA GLY A 299 31.09 -33.09 27.98
C GLY A 299 32.07 -31.92 27.96
N LYS A 300 32.05 -31.04 26.95
CA LYS A 300 32.87 -29.82 26.94
C LYS A 300 32.12 -28.66 27.60
N THR A 301 32.85 -27.78 28.27
CA THR A 301 32.32 -26.59 28.96
C THR A 301 32.62 -25.31 28.16
N PRO A 302 31.87 -25.03 27.08
CA PRO A 302 32.08 -23.83 26.27
C PRO A 302 31.89 -22.54 27.08
N PHE A 303 31.10 -22.60 28.15
CA PHE A 303 30.79 -21.46 28.98
C PHE A 303 30.73 -21.87 30.44
N TYR A 304 31.48 -21.18 31.29
CA TYR A 304 31.41 -21.35 32.74
C TYR A 304 31.85 -20.10 33.47
N ILE A 305 31.35 -19.93 34.70
CA ILE A 305 31.74 -18.85 35.59
C ILE A 305 32.61 -19.46 36.69
N THR A 306 33.81 -18.94 36.86
CA THR A 306 34.72 -19.39 37.92
C THR A 306 34.20 -18.99 39.31
N ASP A 307 34.75 -19.59 40.35
CA ASP A 307 34.50 -19.25 41.76
C ASP A 307 34.83 -17.80 42.13
N VAL A 308 35.63 -17.11 41.32
CA VAL A 308 35.95 -15.68 41.44
C VAL A 308 35.13 -14.77 40.51
N GLY A 309 34.12 -15.31 39.81
CA GLY A 309 33.16 -14.53 39.01
C GLY A 309 33.63 -14.16 37.60
N VAL A 310 34.75 -14.73 37.13
CA VAL A 310 35.20 -14.57 35.74
C VAL A 310 34.38 -15.48 34.85
N THR A 311 33.76 -14.92 33.81
CA THR A 311 33.00 -15.63 32.79
C THR A 311 33.92 -16.02 31.65
N THR A 312 34.04 -17.31 31.39
CA THR A 312 34.87 -17.88 30.33
C THR A 312 34.00 -18.31 29.16
N MET A 313 34.42 -18.02 27.94
CA MET A 313 33.69 -18.28 26.69
C MET A 313 34.54 -19.10 25.69
N PRO A 314 33.94 -19.69 24.64
CA PRO A 314 34.67 -20.52 23.68
C PRO A 314 35.76 -19.73 22.98
N GLY A 315 36.93 -20.35 22.78
CA GLY A 315 38.09 -19.70 22.13
C GLY A 315 39.04 -18.96 23.09
N GLY A 316 38.84 -19.08 24.41
CA GLY A 316 39.76 -18.56 25.43
C GLY A 316 39.50 -17.10 25.84
N ALA A 317 38.32 -16.57 25.53
CA ALA A 317 37.93 -15.23 25.96
C ALA A 317 37.40 -15.27 27.41
N GLU A 318 37.90 -14.36 28.24
CA GLU A 318 37.51 -14.22 29.65
C GLU A 318 37.04 -12.78 29.93
N THR A 319 35.93 -12.62 30.64
CA THR A 319 35.44 -11.32 31.10
C THR A 319 34.90 -11.37 32.52
N VAL A 320 35.19 -10.33 33.31
CA VAL A 320 34.58 -10.10 34.64
C VAL A 320 33.27 -9.32 34.56
N ARG A 321 32.87 -8.87 33.35
CA ARG A 321 31.64 -8.11 33.12
C ARG A 321 30.92 -8.59 31.87
N VAL A 322 29.69 -9.05 32.06
CA VAL A 322 28.72 -9.30 30.99
C VAL A 322 27.63 -8.25 31.14
N GLU A 323 27.61 -7.25 30.26
CA GLU A 323 26.48 -6.31 30.20
C GLU A 323 25.43 -6.88 29.26
N SER A 324 24.29 -7.27 29.83
CA SER A 324 23.10 -7.75 29.12
C SER A 324 22.04 -6.64 29.10
N PRO A 325 21.32 -6.42 27.98
CA PRO A 325 20.27 -5.41 27.89
C PRO A 325 19.01 -5.74 28.70
N ASN A 326 18.98 -6.87 29.42
CA ASN A 326 17.87 -7.26 30.29
C ASN A 326 18.21 -7.04 31.77
N ILE A 327 17.69 -5.96 32.34
CA ILE A 327 17.60 -5.73 33.79
C ILE A 327 16.32 -6.38 34.31
N VAL A 328 16.45 -7.33 35.23
CA VAL A 328 15.32 -7.86 36.00
C VAL A 328 15.10 -6.94 37.22
N LEU A 329 14.02 -6.15 37.21
CA LEU A 329 13.53 -5.46 38.41
C LEU A 329 12.58 -6.41 39.13
N ASN A 330 13.07 -7.02 40.21
CA ASN A 330 12.25 -7.84 41.12
C ASN A 330 11.03 -7.04 41.60
N GLY A 331 9.82 -7.50 41.25
CA GLY A 331 8.59 -7.03 41.92
C GLY A 331 7.33 -6.87 41.06
N LEU A 332 7.40 -6.94 39.72
CA LEU A 332 6.22 -6.89 38.85
C LEU A 332 6.43 -7.72 37.57
N ASP A 333 6.26 -9.04 37.65
CA ASP A 333 6.34 -9.98 36.51
C ASP A 333 4.94 -10.24 35.93
N ARG A 334 4.68 -10.14 34.61
CA ARG A 334 5.33 -10.93 33.56
C ARG A 334 5.27 -10.21 32.20
N ILE A 335 6.40 -10.05 31.52
CA ILE A 335 6.49 -10.06 30.04
C ILE A 335 6.72 -11.52 29.68
N VAL A 336 5.85 -12.12 28.87
CA VAL A 336 5.98 -13.52 28.47
C VAL A 336 7.01 -13.59 27.34
N GLY A 337 8.20 -14.13 27.63
CA GLY A 337 9.13 -14.58 26.60
C GLY A 337 8.63 -15.89 25.96
N SER A 338 8.88 -16.02 24.66
CA SER A 338 8.43 -17.13 23.80
C SER A 338 8.77 -18.54 24.32
N GLU A 339 7.89 -19.51 24.10
CA GLU A 339 8.20 -20.94 24.23
C GLU A 339 8.84 -21.50 22.94
N SER A 340 9.45 -22.69 22.99
CA SER A 340 10.16 -23.32 21.86
C SER A 340 9.27 -23.68 20.66
N SER A 341 7.95 -23.51 20.80
CA SER A 341 6.94 -23.73 19.76
C SER A 341 6.41 -22.43 19.13
N ASP A 342 6.85 -21.27 19.61
CA ASP A 342 6.40 -19.98 19.07
C ASP A 342 7.08 -19.68 17.72
N PRO A 343 6.34 -19.12 16.75
CA PRO A 343 6.85 -18.83 15.41
C PRO A 343 7.90 -17.70 15.36
N TYR A 344 8.16 -17.03 16.49
CA TYR A 344 9.10 -15.92 16.60
C TYR A 344 9.98 -16.08 17.86
N PRO A 345 11.29 -16.35 17.74
CA PRO A 345 12.16 -16.42 18.90
C PRO A 345 12.24 -15.05 19.61
N HIS A 346 12.06 -15.05 20.94
CA HIS A 346 12.16 -13.88 21.81
C HIS A 346 11.14 -12.77 21.53
N LEU A 347 9.91 -13.15 21.14
CA LEU A 347 8.85 -12.19 20.91
C LEU A 347 8.39 -11.52 22.23
N GLU A 348 8.19 -10.21 22.19
CA GLU A 348 7.55 -9.43 23.23
C GLU A 348 6.07 -9.29 22.90
N MET A 349 5.19 -9.61 23.85
CA MET A 349 3.74 -9.47 23.71
C MET A 349 3.15 -8.59 24.79
N ASP A 350 2.02 -7.96 24.47
CA ASP A 350 1.16 -7.40 25.50
C ASP A 350 0.30 -8.48 26.18
N ARG A 351 -0.50 -8.07 27.19
CA ARG A 351 -1.38 -8.97 27.95
C ARG A 351 -2.46 -9.66 27.11
N ASN A 352 -2.69 -9.22 25.88
CA ASN A 352 -3.68 -9.76 24.97
C ASN A 352 -3.04 -10.65 23.88
N GLY A 353 -1.74 -10.97 24.00
CA GLY A 353 -1.02 -11.78 23.03
C GLY A 353 -0.68 -11.04 21.73
N ARG A 354 -0.79 -9.71 21.71
CA ARG A 354 -0.37 -8.91 20.54
C ARG A 354 1.14 -8.76 20.56
N VAL A 355 1.80 -9.18 19.48
CA VAL A 355 3.25 -9.04 19.29
C VAL A 355 3.61 -7.55 19.26
N LEU A 356 4.31 -7.08 20.28
CA LEU A 356 4.86 -5.73 20.39
C LEU A 356 6.20 -5.62 19.70
N TRP A 357 7.04 -6.64 19.85
CA TRP A 357 8.33 -6.75 19.20
C TRP A 357 8.65 -8.21 18.90
N ALA A 358 9.24 -8.51 17.74
CA ALA A 358 9.69 -9.87 17.42
C ALA A 358 10.80 -9.84 16.36
N THR A 359 11.43 -10.99 16.10
CA THR A 359 12.35 -11.15 14.98
C THR A 359 11.89 -12.35 14.15
N LEU A 360 11.74 -12.16 12.83
CA LEU A 360 11.42 -13.25 11.91
C LEU A 360 12.60 -14.24 11.86
N PRO A 361 12.41 -15.53 12.21
CA PRO A 361 13.53 -16.48 12.32
C PRO A 361 14.18 -16.82 10.97
N GLY A 362 13.47 -16.62 9.85
CA GLY A 362 14.01 -16.86 8.50
C GLY A 362 14.72 -15.66 7.86
N THR A 363 14.28 -14.43 8.16
CA THR A 363 14.80 -13.21 7.51
C THR A 363 15.63 -12.33 8.44
N GLY A 364 15.57 -12.56 9.76
CA GLY A 364 16.17 -11.68 10.76
C GLY A 364 15.48 -10.32 10.91
N GLU A 365 14.36 -10.11 10.21
CA GLU A 365 13.65 -8.85 10.17
C GLU A 365 12.94 -8.58 11.50
N LYS A 366 13.13 -7.37 12.03
CA LYS A 366 12.48 -6.95 13.27
C LYS A 366 11.00 -6.72 12.99
N LEU A 367 10.12 -7.07 13.92
CA LEU A 367 8.71 -6.74 13.92
C LEU A 367 8.45 -5.75 15.06
N TYR A 368 7.68 -4.69 14.83
CA TYR A 368 7.10 -3.81 15.84
C TYR A 368 5.59 -3.78 15.68
N LEU A 369 4.86 -4.03 16.76
CA LEU A 369 3.39 -4.13 16.77
C LEU A 369 2.85 -5.13 15.73
N GLY A 370 3.59 -6.20 15.46
CA GLY A 370 3.25 -7.23 14.46
C GLY A 370 3.55 -6.86 13.01
N PHE A 371 4.19 -5.71 12.76
CA PHE A 371 4.60 -5.25 11.44
C PHE A 371 6.12 -5.24 11.31
N PRO A 372 6.70 -5.56 10.15
CA PRO A 372 8.12 -5.37 9.90
C PRO A 372 8.61 -3.95 10.21
N LEU A 373 9.68 -3.88 10.99
CA LEU A 373 10.42 -2.68 11.33
C LEU A 373 11.43 -2.43 10.23
N HIS A 374 11.06 -1.47 9.39
CA HIS A 374 11.97 -0.93 8.42
C HIS A 374 12.82 0.16 9.10
N ASN A 375 14.07 -0.16 9.44
CA ASN A 375 15.05 0.85 9.85
C ASN A 375 15.44 1.68 8.62
N HIS A 376 14.63 2.66 8.24
CA HIS A 376 14.97 3.58 7.16
C HIS A 376 15.26 4.96 7.74
N ARG A 377 16.55 5.26 7.90
CA ARG A 377 17.07 6.61 8.15
C ARG A 377 17.53 7.22 6.82
N GLY A 378 16.58 7.57 5.95
CA GLY A 378 16.89 8.38 4.78
C GLY A 378 16.00 8.11 3.57
N PRO A 379 16.12 8.96 2.54
CA PRO A 379 15.37 8.83 1.29
C PRO A 379 15.75 7.55 0.53
N LEU A 380 14.76 6.91 -0.12
CA LEU A 380 14.90 5.59 -0.77
C LEU A 380 15.01 5.69 -2.30
N SER A 381 15.39 4.60 -2.96
CA SER A 381 15.32 4.55 -4.42
C SER A 381 13.88 4.79 -4.89
N GLY A 382 13.67 5.71 -5.84
CA GLY A 382 12.34 6.04 -6.35
C GLY A 382 11.75 5.02 -7.33
N ASP A 383 12.17 3.76 -7.27
CA ASP A 383 11.61 2.70 -8.09
C ASP A 383 10.27 2.21 -7.52
N PHE A 384 9.27 2.07 -8.40
CA PHE A 384 7.94 1.68 -8.01
C PHE A 384 7.27 0.78 -9.05
N PHE A 385 6.45 -0.15 -8.55
CA PHE A 385 5.55 -0.96 -9.36
C PHE A 385 4.12 -0.45 -9.17
N ALA A 386 3.30 -0.47 -10.21
CA ALA A 386 1.90 -0.06 -10.10
C ALA A 386 0.94 -1.25 -10.23
N ILE A 387 -0.01 -1.34 -9.31
CA ILE A 387 -1.15 -2.26 -9.39
C ILE A 387 -2.45 -1.48 -9.41
N GLY A 388 -3.43 -1.95 -10.17
CA GLY A 388 -4.71 -1.26 -10.18
C GLY A 388 -5.77 -1.77 -11.15
N ASP A 389 -6.75 -0.91 -11.39
CA ASP A 389 -7.87 -1.16 -12.28
C ASP A 389 -7.67 -0.49 -13.67
N SER A 390 -8.77 -0.10 -14.35
CA SER A 390 -8.70 0.54 -15.65
C SER A 390 -7.90 1.84 -15.64
N ILE A 391 -7.92 2.63 -14.56
CA ILE A 391 -7.22 3.90 -14.52
C ILE A 391 -5.69 3.69 -14.65
N THR A 392 -5.17 2.63 -14.03
CA THR A 392 -3.77 2.22 -14.20
C THR A 392 -3.53 1.55 -15.55
N ALA A 393 -4.44 0.69 -16.00
CA ALA A 393 -4.28 -0.07 -17.25
C ALA A 393 -4.31 0.79 -18.53
N TYR A 394 -5.06 1.89 -18.54
CA TYR A 394 -5.18 2.78 -19.71
C TYR A 394 -3.87 3.49 -20.05
N GLY A 395 -3.02 3.74 -19.05
CA GLY A 395 -1.70 4.31 -19.29
C GLY A 395 -0.77 3.40 -20.08
N VAL A 396 -1.13 2.13 -20.21
CA VAL A 396 -0.36 1.20 -21.01
C VAL A 396 -0.88 1.18 -22.44
N ALA A 397 0.03 1.26 -23.41
CA ALA A 397 -0.26 1.21 -24.84
C ALA A 397 -0.66 -0.21 -25.33
N TRP A 398 -1.40 -0.97 -24.52
CA TRP A 398 -2.11 -2.21 -24.86
C TRP A 398 -3.50 -1.97 -25.43
N SER A 399 -4.12 -0.83 -25.10
CA SER A 399 -5.59 -0.71 -24.93
C SER A 399 -6.30 0.24 -25.90
N GLY A 400 -5.64 0.66 -26.99
CA GLY A 400 -6.29 1.44 -28.05
C GLY A 400 -6.91 0.57 -29.15
N ALA A 401 -7.87 1.11 -29.91
CA ALA A 401 -8.50 0.48 -31.08
C ALA A 401 -7.53 0.00 -32.20
N ASN A 402 -6.22 0.25 -32.05
CA ASN A 402 -5.16 -0.07 -33.00
C ASN A 402 -4.02 -0.93 -32.39
N ALA A 403 -4.24 -1.59 -31.26
CA ALA A 403 -3.23 -2.48 -30.66
C ALA A 403 -3.24 -3.87 -31.32
N SER A 404 -2.53 -4.04 -32.44
CA SER A 404 -2.16 -5.36 -32.95
C SER A 404 -0.73 -5.72 -32.53
N GLY A 405 -0.55 -6.78 -31.72
CA GLY A 405 0.75 -7.41 -31.44
C GLY A 405 0.98 -7.86 -29.99
N THR A 406 1.87 -8.85 -29.80
CA THR A 406 2.41 -9.27 -28.50
C THR A 406 3.41 -8.25 -28.00
N SER A 407 3.35 -7.87 -26.73
CA SER A 407 4.43 -7.09 -26.10
C SER A 407 4.86 -7.79 -24.81
N TYR A 408 6.12 -7.63 -24.42
CA TYR A 408 6.69 -8.33 -23.27
C TYR A 408 6.81 -7.42 -22.06
N SER A 409 6.88 -6.11 -22.30
CA SER A 409 6.90 -5.10 -21.26
C SER A 409 6.25 -3.81 -21.80
N PRO A 410 5.46 -3.13 -20.96
CA PRO A 410 4.49 -2.15 -21.43
C PRO A 410 5.17 -0.91 -22.03
N CYS A 411 4.94 -0.64 -23.32
CA CYS A 411 5.05 0.73 -23.81
C CYS A 411 3.95 1.58 -23.18
N LEU A 412 4.24 2.83 -22.86
CA LEU A 412 3.33 3.73 -22.16
C LEU A 412 2.80 4.81 -23.11
N ASN A 413 1.57 5.26 -22.86
CA ASN A 413 0.96 6.37 -23.57
C ASN A 413 0.75 7.57 -22.62
N ASP A 414 0.14 8.64 -23.13
CA ASP A 414 -0.09 9.88 -22.39
C ASP A 414 -1.12 9.78 -21.27
N GLN A 415 -1.85 8.67 -21.15
CA GLN A 415 -2.74 8.38 -20.02
C GLN A 415 -1.99 7.73 -18.85
N SER A 416 -0.70 7.41 -19.02
CA SER A 416 0.14 6.91 -17.94
C SER A 416 0.59 8.05 -17.05
N TRP A 417 -0.15 8.27 -15.98
CA TRP A 417 0.23 9.20 -14.92
C TRP A 417 1.55 8.81 -14.23
N HIS A 418 1.89 7.51 -14.23
CA HIS A 418 3.20 7.01 -13.82
C HIS A 418 4.33 7.49 -14.75
N ALA A 419 4.09 7.45 -16.08
CA ALA A 419 5.07 7.94 -17.06
C ALA A 419 5.25 9.45 -16.95
N TRP A 420 4.17 10.19 -16.75
CA TRP A 420 4.22 11.63 -16.46
C TRP A 420 5.09 11.93 -15.23
N ALA A 421 4.88 11.21 -14.12
CA ALA A 421 5.70 11.37 -12.92
C ALA A 421 7.18 11.09 -13.19
N SER A 422 7.49 10.04 -13.96
CA SER A 422 8.86 9.73 -14.34
C SER A 422 9.50 10.85 -15.17
N MET A 423 8.79 11.34 -16.19
CA MET A 423 9.28 12.40 -17.06
C MET A 423 9.50 13.72 -16.34
N LYS A 424 8.51 14.17 -15.55
CA LYS A 424 8.57 15.43 -14.81
C LYS A 424 9.65 15.42 -13.73
N THR A 425 9.92 14.27 -13.12
CA THR A 425 11.01 14.11 -12.14
C THR A 425 12.37 13.78 -12.76
N LYS A 426 12.43 13.79 -14.09
CA LYS A 426 13.60 13.47 -14.90
C LYS A 426 14.22 12.08 -14.54
N GLY A 427 13.39 11.10 -14.22
CA GLY A 427 13.81 9.73 -13.86
C GLY A 427 14.17 9.53 -12.38
N ARG A 428 13.80 10.45 -11.48
CA ARG A 428 13.89 10.21 -10.02
C ARG A 428 12.84 9.20 -9.57
N LEU A 429 11.61 9.35 -10.06
CA LEU A 429 10.56 8.33 -9.97
C LEU A 429 10.64 7.41 -11.18
N ARG A 430 10.73 6.10 -10.94
CA ARG A 430 11.02 5.10 -11.96
C ARG A 430 10.00 3.98 -11.89
N LEU A 431 9.18 3.88 -12.92
CA LEU A 431 8.25 2.77 -13.05
C LEU A 431 9.02 1.52 -13.47
N THR A 432 8.95 0.46 -12.68
CA THR A 432 9.62 -0.83 -12.96
C THR A 432 8.66 -1.90 -13.46
N GLY A 433 7.35 -1.69 -13.29
CA GLY A 433 6.34 -2.59 -13.81
C GLY A 433 4.92 -2.14 -13.53
N ILE A 434 3.98 -2.63 -14.33
CA ILE A 434 2.54 -2.41 -14.17
C ILE A 434 1.82 -3.75 -14.25
N SER A 435 0.91 -4.00 -13.31
CA SER A 435 -0.07 -5.08 -13.41
C SER A 435 -1.45 -4.55 -13.07
N ALA A 436 -2.30 -4.40 -14.08
CA ALA A 436 -3.62 -3.80 -13.92
C ALA A 436 -4.61 -4.33 -14.96
N THR A 437 -5.90 -4.42 -14.57
CA THR A 437 -6.97 -4.89 -15.45
C THR A 437 -8.20 -4.02 -15.29
N GLY A 438 -8.79 -3.62 -16.42
CA GLY A 438 -10.01 -2.83 -16.43
C GLY A 438 -11.19 -3.54 -15.76
N GLY A 439 -11.97 -2.80 -14.97
CA GLY A 439 -13.16 -3.30 -14.30
C GLY A 439 -12.93 -4.09 -13.01
N TYR A 440 -11.66 -4.32 -12.62
CA TYR A 440 -11.35 -5.09 -11.41
C TYR A 440 -11.71 -4.33 -10.13
N THR A 441 -12.30 -5.06 -9.19
CA THR A 441 -12.53 -4.61 -7.80
C THR A 441 -11.25 -4.69 -6.98
N VAL A 442 -11.22 -4.10 -5.78
CA VAL A 442 -10.06 -4.19 -4.88
C VAL A 442 -9.69 -5.63 -4.56
N THR A 443 -10.68 -6.50 -4.36
CA THR A 443 -10.47 -7.94 -4.12
C THR A 443 -9.81 -8.63 -5.31
N GLN A 444 -10.20 -8.28 -6.54
CA GLN A 444 -9.58 -8.85 -7.74
C GLN A 444 -8.16 -8.33 -7.95
N VAL A 445 -7.90 -7.04 -7.70
CA VAL A 445 -6.54 -6.48 -7.71
C VAL A 445 -5.64 -7.18 -6.68
N LYS A 446 -6.17 -7.44 -5.47
CA LYS A 446 -5.48 -8.23 -4.43
C LYS A 446 -5.10 -9.63 -4.91
N ASN A 447 -6.01 -10.32 -5.60
CA ASN A 447 -5.79 -11.72 -5.97
C ASN A 447 -4.91 -11.88 -7.21
N VAL A 448 -4.96 -10.93 -8.16
CA VAL A 448 -4.32 -11.08 -9.49
C VAL A 448 -3.07 -10.22 -9.65
N HIS A 449 -3.09 -8.98 -9.14
CA HIS A 449 -2.04 -8.00 -9.45
C HIS A 449 -1.02 -7.82 -8.34
N LEU A 450 -1.45 -7.92 -7.09
CA LEU A 450 -0.54 -7.87 -5.93
C LEU A 450 0.57 -8.94 -5.98
N PRO A 451 0.32 -10.21 -6.34
CA PRO A 451 1.39 -11.21 -6.45
C PRO A 451 2.51 -10.79 -7.41
N ASN A 452 2.17 -10.11 -8.51
CA ASN A 452 3.15 -9.64 -9.49
C ASN A 452 4.06 -8.54 -8.91
N ALA A 453 3.50 -7.62 -8.10
CA ALA A 453 4.30 -6.62 -7.40
C ALA A 453 5.22 -7.25 -6.34
N ILE A 454 4.75 -8.28 -5.62
CA ILE A 454 5.56 -9.01 -4.63
C ILE A 454 6.74 -9.72 -5.31
N VAL A 455 6.51 -10.38 -6.44
CA VAL A 455 7.57 -11.04 -7.22
C VAL A 455 8.58 -10.03 -7.77
N ALA A 456 8.11 -8.86 -8.20
CA ALA A 456 8.96 -7.80 -8.75
C ALA A 456 9.86 -7.10 -7.70
N LYS A 457 9.49 -7.17 -6.41
CA LYS A 457 10.23 -6.59 -5.27
C LYS A 457 10.68 -5.12 -5.46
N PRO A 458 9.78 -4.21 -5.90
CA PRO A 458 10.11 -2.78 -5.97
C PRO A 458 10.28 -2.17 -4.57
N THR A 459 10.89 -0.99 -4.48
CA THR A 459 10.87 -0.19 -3.24
C THR A 459 9.44 0.20 -2.87
N PHE A 460 8.69 0.75 -3.83
CA PHE A 460 7.32 1.21 -3.63
C PHE A 460 6.32 0.42 -4.48
N CYS A 461 5.09 0.23 -3.98
CA CYS A 461 3.98 -0.26 -4.79
C CYS A 461 2.81 0.72 -4.77
N VAL A 462 2.52 1.29 -5.93
CA VAL A 462 1.41 2.22 -6.16
C VAL A 462 0.12 1.44 -6.33
N VAL A 463 -0.81 1.61 -5.39
CA VAL A 463 -2.08 0.88 -5.36
C VAL A 463 -3.23 1.82 -5.69
N MET A 464 -3.79 1.71 -6.90
CA MET A 464 -4.94 2.49 -7.34
C MET A 464 -6.09 1.59 -7.80
N CYS A 465 -7.14 1.50 -6.98
CA CYS A 465 -8.38 0.78 -7.29
C CYS A 465 -9.52 1.28 -6.37
N GLY A 466 -10.68 0.61 -6.41
CA GLY A 466 -11.84 0.93 -5.56
C GLY A 466 -13.00 1.59 -6.29
N ARG A 467 -12.75 2.19 -7.47
CA ARG A 467 -13.81 2.77 -8.30
C ARG A 467 -14.86 1.74 -8.67
N ASN A 468 -14.44 0.53 -9.04
CA ASN A 468 -15.36 -0.51 -9.49
C ASN A 468 -16.23 -1.04 -8.35
N ASP A 469 -15.70 -1.10 -7.12
CA ASP A 469 -16.46 -1.44 -5.92
C ASP A 469 -17.61 -0.45 -5.70
N ILE A 470 -17.35 0.86 -5.84
CA ILE A 470 -18.37 1.90 -5.69
C ILE A 470 -19.42 1.82 -6.79
N VAL A 471 -18.99 1.66 -8.04
CA VAL A 471 -19.92 1.62 -9.18
C VAL A 471 -20.83 0.38 -9.12
N GLN A 472 -20.30 -0.74 -8.63
CA GLN A 472 -21.04 -1.98 -8.40
C GLN A 472 -21.85 -1.98 -7.10
N GLY A 473 -21.68 -0.98 -6.24
CA GLY A 473 -22.42 -0.87 -4.97
C GLY A 473 -21.98 -1.89 -3.92
N LEU A 474 -20.70 -2.28 -3.91
CA LEU A 474 -20.16 -3.18 -2.90
C LEU A 474 -20.09 -2.48 -1.53
N ASP A 475 -20.22 -3.27 -0.47
CA ASP A 475 -20.12 -2.78 0.90
C ASP A 475 -18.67 -2.40 1.24
N ILE A 476 -18.47 -1.11 1.53
CA ILE A 476 -17.13 -0.55 1.73
C ILE A 476 -16.46 -1.11 2.99
N ASP A 477 -17.21 -1.32 4.07
CA ASP A 477 -16.65 -1.72 5.36
C ASP A 477 -16.30 -3.20 5.42
N THR A 478 -17.11 -4.04 4.76
CA THR A 478 -17.02 -5.50 4.85
C THR A 478 -16.32 -6.14 3.65
N VAL A 479 -16.19 -5.44 2.51
CA VAL A 479 -15.54 -5.97 1.30
C VAL A 479 -14.32 -5.13 0.91
N THR A 480 -14.52 -3.85 0.60
CA THR A 480 -13.49 -3.00 -0.02
C THR A 480 -12.34 -2.68 0.95
N ILE A 481 -12.66 -2.21 2.17
CA ILE A 481 -11.67 -1.88 3.20
C ILE A 481 -10.85 -3.12 3.62
N PRO A 482 -11.45 -4.29 3.91
CA PRO A 482 -10.69 -5.50 4.21
C PRO A 482 -9.74 -5.93 3.09
N ALA A 483 -10.15 -5.79 1.83
CA ALA A 483 -9.28 -6.07 0.69
C ALA A 483 -8.07 -5.12 0.62
N PHE A 484 -8.27 -3.82 0.82
CA PHE A 484 -7.18 -2.85 0.92
C PHE A 484 -6.24 -3.13 2.11
N LYS A 485 -6.80 -3.40 3.30
CA LYS A 485 -6.02 -3.78 4.49
C LYS A 485 -5.12 -4.98 4.17
N SER A 486 -5.63 -5.96 3.43
CA SER A 486 -4.87 -7.14 3.01
C SER A 486 -3.77 -6.79 2.00
N ILE A 487 -4.04 -5.97 0.98
CA ILE A 487 -3.03 -5.51 0.01
C ILE A 487 -1.87 -4.82 0.75
N PHE A 488 -2.18 -3.81 1.57
CA PHE A 488 -1.16 -3.04 2.27
C PHE A 488 -0.40 -3.87 3.32
N LEU A 489 -1.04 -4.85 3.95
CA LEU A 489 -0.37 -5.78 4.85
C LEU A 489 0.62 -6.68 4.09
N GLN A 490 0.20 -7.26 2.97
CA GLN A 490 1.02 -8.18 2.19
C GLN A 490 2.22 -7.47 1.54
N LEU A 491 2.03 -6.25 1.03
CA LEU A 491 3.15 -5.43 0.53
C LEU A 491 4.19 -5.17 1.63
N ARG A 492 3.75 -4.72 2.80
CA ARG A 492 4.67 -4.49 3.94
C ARG A 492 5.37 -5.76 4.41
N ARG A 493 4.68 -6.91 4.42
CA ARG A 493 5.28 -8.23 4.72
C ARG A 493 6.31 -8.67 3.69
N ALA A 494 6.21 -8.18 2.45
CA ALA A 494 7.18 -8.43 1.39
C ALA A 494 8.33 -7.41 1.37
N GLY A 495 8.39 -6.49 2.34
CA GLY A 495 9.39 -5.41 2.37
C GLY A 495 9.13 -4.29 1.37
N ILE A 496 7.92 -4.21 0.80
CA ILE A 496 7.52 -3.22 -0.20
C ILE A 496 6.67 -2.14 0.48
N ILE A 497 6.99 -0.86 0.24
CA ILE A 497 6.26 0.25 0.83
C ILE A 497 4.99 0.53 0.01
N PRO A 498 3.77 0.34 0.58
CA PRO A 498 2.55 0.65 -0.12
C PRO A 498 2.37 2.16 -0.25
N VAL A 499 2.15 2.63 -1.48
CA VAL A 499 1.75 4.00 -1.78
C VAL A 499 0.23 4.03 -1.88
N VAL A 500 -0.39 4.63 -0.86
CA VAL A 500 -1.84 4.65 -0.69
C VAL A 500 -2.41 5.77 -1.57
N CYS A 501 -3.19 5.39 -2.57
CA CYS A 501 -3.85 6.33 -3.47
C CYS A 501 -5.32 6.46 -3.11
N THR A 502 -5.87 7.68 -3.03
CA THR A 502 -7.33 7.85 -3.11
C THR A 502 -7.82 7.42 -4.49
N MET A 503 -9.12 7.17 -4.65
CA MET A 503 -9.72 7.22 -5.99
C MET A 503 -9.44 8.58 -6.65
N SER A 504 -9.30 8.60 -7.97
CA SER A 504 -9.42 9.85 -8.73
C SER A 504 -10.90 10.26 -8.79
N ALA A 505 -11.17 11.47 -9.29
CA ALA A 505 -12.53 11.91 -9.56
C ALA A 505 -13.31 10.88 -10.41
N HIS A 506 -14.62 10.85 -10.21
CA HIS A 506 -15.55 10.05 -10.99
C HIS A 506 -16.80 10.89 -11.28
N GLY A 507 -17.39 10.74 -12.46
CA GLY A 507 -18.60 11.45 -12.87
C GLY A 507 -19.84 10.99 -12.09
N ASN A 508 -19.91 11.37 -10.82
CA ASN A 508 -20.90 10.97 -9.82
C ASN A 508 -21.79 12.15 -9.37
N SER A 509 -21.73 13.32 -10.04
CA SER A 509 -22.52 14.50 -9.67
C SER A 509 -24.01 14.22 -9.49
N SER A 510 -24.58 13.31 -10.29
CA SER A 510 -25.98 12.91 -10.21
C SER A 510 -26.29 11.79 -9.19
N ASN A 511 -25.30 11.21 -8.51
CA ASN A 511 -25.46 10.05 -7.63
C ASN A 511 -24.83 10.27 -6.24
N ASN A 512 -25.64 10.79 -5.30
CA ASN A 512 -25.21 11.05 -3.92
C ASN A 512 -24.74 9.78 -3.19
N THR A 513 -25.34 8.61 -3.46
CA THR A 513 -24.95 7.35 -2.80
C THR A 513 -23.52 6.95 -3.16
N ARG A 514 -23.16 7.03 -4.44
CA ARG A 514 -21.79 6.74 -4.90
C ARG A 514 -20.78 7.75 -4.38
N ARG A 515 -21.16 9.03 -4.36
CA ARG A 515 -20.32 10.11 -3.84
C ARG A 515 -20.06 9.97 -2.33
N ILE A 516 -21.07 9.58 -1.54
CA ILE A 516 -20.89 9.26 -0.12
C ILE A 516 -19.92 8.08 0.06
N ALA A 517 -20.07 7.01 -0.73
CA ALA A 517 -19.18 5.86 -0.67
C ALA A 517 -17.73 6.23 -1.07
N GLU A 518 -17.56 7.11 -2.06
CA GLU A 518 -16.27 7.61 -2.53
C GLU A 518 -15.56 8.44 -1.47
N HIS A 519 -16.26 9.40 -0.87
CA HIS A 519 -15.72 10.17 0.24
C HIS A 519 -15.38 9.28 1.43
N ARG A 520 -16.22 8.29 1.74
CA ARG A 520 -15.95 7.32 2.83
C ARG A 520 -14.68 6.52 2.57
N LEU A 521 -14.53 5.96 1.37
CA LEU A 521 -13.33 5.20 1.00
C LEU A 521 -12.08 6.09 1.02
N ASN A 522 -12.14 7.28 0.41
CA ASN A 522 -11.01 8.22 0.35
C ASN A 522 -10.63 8.74 1.75
N ALA A 523 -11.59 8.98 2.63
CA ALA A 523 -11.33 9.34 4.03
C ALA A 523 -10.63 8.20 4.79
N TRP A 524 -11.08 6.95 4.59
CA TRP A 524 -10.43 5.79 5.18
C TRP A 524 -9.01 5.60 4.67
N LEU A 525 -8.76 5.71 3.36
CA LEU A 525 -7.42 5.60 2.75
C LEU A 525 -6.47 6.65 3.33
N ARG A 526 -6.93 7.90 3.50
CA ARG A 526 -6.16 8.97 4.13
C ARG A 526 -5.85 8.68 5.61
N ALA A 527 -6.84 8.21 6.36
CA ALA A 527 -6.67 7.84 7.76
C ALA A 527 -5.69 6.66 7.91
N TYR A 528 -5.76 5.67 7.02
CA TYR A 528 -4.86 4.52 7.01
C TYR A 528 -3.43 4.94 6.72
N ALA A 529 -3.21 5.76 5.68
CA ALA A 529 -1.88 6.25 5.35
C ALA A 529 -1.27 7.06 6.51
N LYS A 530 -2.08 7.90 7.17
CA LYS A 530 -1.65 8.65 8.37
C LYS A 530 -1.32 7.73 9.55
N GLN A 531 -2.16 6.73 9.81
CA GLN A 531 -1.98 5.80 10.94
C GLN A 531 -0.68 5.01 10.83
N TYR A 532 -0.33 4.57 9.63
CA TYR A 532 0.84 3.75 9.37
C TYR A 532 2.03 4.54 8.80
N ALA A 533 1.94 5.87 8.76
CA ALA A 533 2.93 6.77 8.18
C ALA A 533 3.39 6.31 6.78
N LEU A 534 2.44 6.04 5.89
CA LEU A 534 2.70 5.56 4.52
C LEU A 534 2.68 6.72 3.52
N PRO A 535 3.38 6.60 2.37
CA PRO A 535 3.23 7.54 1.27
C PRO A 535 1.78 7.62 0.82
N PHE A 536 1.29 8.84 0.64
CA PHE A 536 -0.11 9.10 0.30
C PHE A 536 -0.21 9.96 -0.95
N VAL A 537 -0.98 9.48 -1.93
CA VAL A 537 -1.20 10.15 -3.21
C VAL A 537 -2.68 10.52 -3.31
N ASP A 538 -2.95 11.82 -3.19
CA ASP A 538 -4.31 12.37 -3.16
C ASP A 538 -4.86 12.67 -4.55
N LEU A 539 -5.13 11.63 -5.33
CA LEU A 539 -5.56 11.78 -6.73
C LEU A 539 -6.90 12.50 -6.83
N HIS A 540 -7.80 12.32 -5.86
CA HIS A 540 -9.09 13.00 -5.84
C HIS A 540 -8.89 14.51 -5.79
N ARG A 541 -8.00 15.01 -4.90
CA ARG A 541 -7.70 16.44 -4.78
C ARG A 541 -7.19 17.06 -6.08
N TYR A 542 -6.43 16.32 -6.87
CA TYR A 542 -5.84 16.81 -8.13
C TYR A 542 -6.78 16.69 -9.33
N THR A 543 -7.91 16.00 -9.19
CA THR A 543 -8.78 15.68 -10.34
C THR A 543 -10.22 16.14 -10.17
N VAL A 544 -10.69 16.42 -8.94
CA VAL A 544 -12.07 16.82 -8.67
C VAL A 544 -12.26 18.33 -8.80
N ASP A 545 -13.34 18.74 -9.45
CA ASP A 545 -13.86 20.11 -9.40
C ASP A 545 -14.67 20.28 -8.11
N PRO A 546 -14.26 21.18 -7.21
CA PRO A 546 -14.95 21.37 -5.93
C PRO A 546 -16.38 21.91 -6.07
N LEU A 547 -16.74 22.53 -7.20
CA LEU A 547 -18.09 23.06 -7.41
C LEU A 547 -19.09 21.97 -7.80
N THR A 548 -18.63 20.95 -8.53
CA THR A 548 -19.51 19.93 -9.13
C THR A 548 -19.35 18.56 -8.47
N GLY A 549 -18.20 18.29 -7.85
CA GLY A 549 -17.81 16.97 -7.38
C GLY A 549 -17.48 15.98 -8.51
N ASP A 550 -17.41 16.46 -9.76
CA ASP A 550 -17.01 15.69 -10.94
C ASP A 550 -15.54 15.99 -11.30
N TRP A 551 -15.08 15.43 -12.41
CA TRP A 551 -13.78 15.78 -12.99
C TRP A 551 -13.65 17.28 -13.28
N ILE A 552 -12.47 17.83 -13.03
CA ILE A 552 -12.07 19.14 -13.56
C ILE A 552 -12.26 19.14 -15.08
N SER A 553 -12.86 20.22 -15.59
CA SER A 553 -13.17 20.35 -17.02
C SER A 553 -11.94 20.08 -17.88
N GLY A 554 -12.07 19.12 -18.81
CA GLY A 554 -10.99 18.73 -19.73
C GLY A 554 -9.96 17.76 -19.17
N TYR A 555 -10.14 17.18 -17.98
CA TYR A 555 -9.20 16.18 -17.42
C TYR A 555 -9.55 14.73 -17.79
N ASN A 556 -10.77 14.47 -18.21
CA ASN A 556 -11.28 13.14 -18.51
C ASN A 556 -11.73 13.01 -19.96
N GLN A 557 -11.70 11.76 -20.46
CA GLN A 557 -12.25 11.40 -21.77
C GLN A 557 -13.67 10.83 -21.67
N ASP A 558 -14.01 10.28 -20.50
CA ASP A 558 -15.32 9.73 -20.19
C ASP A 558 -15.62 9.90 -18.70
N VAL A 559 -16.70 9.30 -18.20
CA VAL A 559 -17.14 9.42 -16.81
C VAL A 559 -16.10 8.92 -15.76
N SER A 560 -15.09 8.13 -16.15
CA SER A 560 -14.17 7.46 -15.23
C SER A 560 -12.70 7.63 -15.54
N HIS A 561 -12.33 7.80 -16.80
CA HIS A 561 -10.94 7.68 -17.24
C HIS A 561 -10.32 9.04 -17.53
N PRO A 562 -9.09 9.29 -17.06
CA PRO A 562 -8.36 10.51 -17.40
C PRO A 562 -8.00 10.52 -18.89
N ASN A 563 -8.00 11.70 -19.49
CA ASN A 563 -7.23 11.94 -20.71
C ASN A 563 -5.78 12.28 -20.33
N GLY A 564 -4.92 12.58 -21.31
CA GLY A 564 -3.52 12.86 -21.01
C GLY A 564 -3.28 14.12 -20.15
N THR A 565 -4.18 15.10 -20.19
CA THR A 565 -4.11 16.28 -19.29
C THR A 565 -4.40 15.88 -17.85
N GLY A 566 -5.49 15.12 -17.62
CA GLY A 566 -5.81 14.61 -16.28
C GLY A 566 -4.74 13.65 -15.74
N ALA A 567 -4.19 12.78 -16.59
CA ALA A 567 -3.10 11.89 -16.23
C ALA A 567 -1.81 12.67 -15.86
N SER A 568 -1.54 13.79 -16.53
CA SER A 568 -0.43 14.68 -16.17
C SER A 568 -0.59 15.26 -14.76
N ALA A 569 -1.79 15.72 -14.41
CA ALA A 569 -2.12 16.22 -13.07
C ALA A 569 -2.06 15.11 -12.00
N MET A 570 -2.51 13.89 -12.33
CA MET A 570 -2.31 12.72 -11.47
C MET A 570 -0.83 12.37 -11.29
N GLY A 571 0.00 12.59 -12.31
CA GLY A 571 1.45 12.50 -12.20
C GLY A 571 2.03 13.48 -11.18
N ASP A 572 1.53 14.72 -11.14
CA ASP A 572 1.93 15.71 -10.13
C ASP A 572 1.53 15.27 -8.71
N ALA A 573 0.37 14.65 -8.55
CA ALA A 573 -0.05 14.07 -7.28
C ALA A 573 0.92 12.97 -6.81
N LEU A 574 1.36 12.09 -7.73
CA LEU A 574 2.30 11.02 -7.42
C LEU A 574 3.67 11.58 -7.00
N ILE A 575 4.13 12.64 -7.67
CA ILE A 575 5.36 13.36 -7.30
C ILE A 575 5.23 13.91 -5.89
N ALA A 576 4.17 14.67 -5.62
CA ALA A 576 3.94 15.27 -4.31
C ALA A 576 3.85 14.23 -3.18
N GLY A 577 3.26 13.05 -3.46
CA GLY A 577 3.15 11.97 -2.47
C GLY A 577 4.46 11.22 -2.17
N LEU A 578 5.46 11.31 -3.06
CA LEU A 578 6.72 10.57 -2.97
C LEU A 578 7.98 11.44 -2.88
N GLU A 579 7.86 12.76 -2.99
CA GLU A 579 9.00 13.67 -3.02
C GLU A 579 9.90 13.54 -1.78
N ASP A 580 9.30 13.46 -0.59
CA ASP A 580 10.01 13.33 0.69
C ASP A 580 10.50 11.89 0.96
N TRP A 581 9.98 10.92 0.21
CA TRP A 581 10.28 9.50 0.39
C TRP A 581 11.48 9.04 -0.44
N THR A 582 11.77 9.76 -1.52
CA THR A 582 12.72 9.30 -2.54
C THR A 582 14.03 10.07 -2.48
N ALA A 583 15.14 9.39 -2.68
CA ALA A 583 16.46 9.99 -2.74
C ALA A 583 16.61 10.85 -3.99
N THR A 584 17.57 11.76 -3.93
CA THR A 584 18.06 12.50 -5.09
C THR A 584 18.99 11.60 -5.90
N THR A 585 18.45 10.47 -6.37
CA THR A 585 19.12 9.52 -7.26
C THR A 585 18.35 9.48 -8.57
N TRP A 586 19.10 9.45 -9.67
CA TRP A 586 18.56 9.41 -11.02
C TRP A 586 19.05 8.17 -11.73
N THR A 587 18.27 7.68 -12.70
CA THR A 587 18.74 6.67 -13.65
C THR A 587 20.00 7.12 -14.38
N ALA A 588 20.82 6.15 -14.79
CA ALA A 588 21.86 6.40 -15.78
C ALA A 588 21.25 7.04 -17.03
N ARG A 589 21.91 8.06 -17.56
CA ARG A 589 21.56 8.73 -18.82
C ARG A 589 22.69 8.53 -19.81
N ALA A 590 22.43 8.79 -21.09
CA ALA A 590 23.53 8.85 -22.05
C ALA A 590 24.54 9.94 -21.63
N ASP A 591 25.81 9.55 -21.58
CA ASP A 591 26.94 10.47 -21.40
C ASP A 591 27.88 10.39 -22.60
N GLU A 592 29.13 10.84 -22.46
CA GLU A 592 30.09 10.82 -23.55
C GLU A 592 30.41 9.41 -24.06
N GLN A 593 30.37 9.24 -25.39
CA GLN A 593 30.77 8.00 -26.06
C GLN A 593 31.49 8.31 -27.37
N ILE A 594 32.75 8.73 -27.25
CA ILE A 594 33.59 9.12 -28.40
C ILE A 594 33.94 7.95 -29.33
N ALA A 595 33.81 6.70 -28.85
CA ALA A 595 34.01 5.48 -29.62
C ALA A 595 33.09 4.37 -29.10
N ALA A 596 32.77 3.39 -29.95
CA ALA A 596 31.94 2.26 -29.57
C ALA A 596 32.59 1.43 -28.43
N GLY A 597 31.76 1.00 -27.46
CA GLY A 597 32.18 0.11 -26.37
C GLY A 597 32.86 0.79 -25.18
N LEU A 598 32.97 2.12 -25.15
CA LEU A 598 33.54 2.85 -24.01
C LEU A 598 32.58 2.95 -22.82
N SER A 599 31.28 2.90 -23.07
CA SER A 599 30.26 2.88 -22.04
C SER A 599 29.35 1.66 -22.20
N GLN A 600 28.49 1.42 -21.22
CA GLN A 600 27.46 0.38 -21.28
C GLN A 600 26.31 0.73 -22.24
N ASN A 601 26.29 1.93 -22.81
CA ASN A 601 25.31 2.36 -23.80
C ASN A 601 25.61 1.74 -25.18
N LEU A 602 24.62 1.06 -25.75
CA LEU A 602 24.72 0.44 -27.07
C LEU A 602 24.55 1.46 -28.20
N ILE A 603 23.98 2.63 -27.93
CA ILE A 603 23.84 3.71 -28.90
C ILE A 603 25.13 4.53 -28.91
N GLN A 604 25.84 4.55 -30.05
CA GLN A 604 27.13 5.24 -30.16
C GLN A 604 26.97 6.77 -30.21
N ASN A 605 26.06 7.27 -31.04
CA ASN A 605 25.82 8.72 -31.19
C ASN A 605 24.67 9.20 -30.29
N ALA A 606 24.66 8.75 -29.03
CA ALA A 606 23.58 8.98 -28.08
C ALA A 606 23.29 10.47 -27.77
N LEU A 607 24.28 11.34 -28.04
CA LEU A 607 24.24 12.79 -27.83
C LEU A 607 24.04 13.58 -29.15
N PHE A 608 23.80 12.90 -30.27
CA PHE A 608 23.57 13.50 -31.61
C PHE A 608 24.68 14.47 -32.08
N LEU A 609 25.93 14.16 -31.73
CA LEU A 609 27.10 14.99 -32.05
C LEU A 609 27.54 14.82 -33.52
N THR A 610 27.36 13.63 -34.08
CA THR A 610 27.63 13.35 -35.50
C THR A 610 26.32 13.40 -36.27
N ASN A 611 26.20 14.33 -37.22
CA ASN A 611 24.98 14.52 -38.00
C ASN A 611 25.32 15.00 -39.43
N ASP A 612 24.34 14.90 -40.32
CA ASP A 612 24.43 15.36 -41.73
C ASP A 612 23.98 16.83 -41.93
N GLY A 613 23.80 17.56 -40.82
CA GLY A 613 23.24 18.91 -40.78
C GLY A 613 21.78 18.98 -40.34
N ILE A 614 21.00 17.89 -40.48
CA ILE A 614 19.59 17.85 -40.05
C ILE A 614 19.20 16.55 -39.32
N ASN A 615 19.89 15.44 -39.53
CA ASN A 615 19.61 14.14 -38.91
C ASN A 615 20.89 13.50 -38.33
N PRO A 616 20.80 12.68 -37.27
CA PRO A 616 21.93 11.93 -36.75
C PRO A 616 22.40 10.87 -37.77
N THR A 617 23.71 10.75 -38.00
CA THR A 617 24.24 9.92 -39.10
C THR A 617 24.04 8.42 -38.96
N ASP A 618 23.85 7.94 -37.73
CA ASP A 618 23.68 6.53 -37.40
C ASP A 618 22.22 6.06 -37.46
N TRP A 619 21.27 7.01 -37.56
CA TRP A 619 19.85 6.70 -37.67
C TRP A 619 19.44 6.51 -39.12
N THR A 620 18.58 5.52 -39.37
CA THR A 620 17.94 5.35 -40.67
C THR A 620 16.61 6.10 -40.70
N ILE A 621 16.45 7.01 -41.66
CA ILE A 621 15.20 7.74 -41.89
C ILE A 621 14.32 6.91 -42.83
N SER A 622 13.23 6.34 -42.30
CA SER A 622 12.29 5.51 -43.08
C SER A 622 11.15 6.31 -43.69
N THR A 623 10.85 7.48 -43.15
CA THR A 623 9.94 8.46 -43.73
C THR A 623 10.51 9.84 -43.47
N GLU A 624 10.78 10.57 -44.55
CA GLU A 624 11.40 11.89 -44.49
C GLU A 624 10.35 12.95 -44.11
N GLY A 625 10.67 13.75 -43.10
CA GLY A 625 9.87 14.89 -42.66
C GLY A 625 10.75 16.13 -42.52
N THR A 626 10.35 17.06 -41.66
CA THR A 626 11.22 18.20 -41.30
C THR A 626 12.05 17.84 -40.09
N SER A 627 13.35 18.15 -40.11
CA SER A 627 14.26 17.86 -39.02
C SER A 627 15.31 18.95 -38.84
N VAL A 628 15.74 19.15 -37.58
CA VAL A 628 16.84 20.04 -37.21
C VAL A 628 17.57 19.47 -35.99
N ILE A 629 18.86 19.78 -35.88
CA ILE A 629 19.68 19.47 -34.71
C ILE A 629 20.24 20.76 -34.14
N GLU A 630 19.93 21.03 -32.87
CA GLU A 630 20.30 22.28 -32.19
C GLU A 630 20.88 21.99 -30.80
N THR A 631 21.61 22.95 -30.23
CA THR A 631 22.11 22.86 -28.85
C THR A 631 21.06 23.39 -27.87
N ASP A 632 20.92 22.74 -26.71
CA ASP A 632 20.09 23.21 -25.61
C ASP A 632 20.88 23.10 -24.29
N ALA A 633 20.79 24.12 -23.44
CA ALA A 633 21.54 24.19 -22.19
C ALA A 633 21.04 23.20 -21.11
N GLU A 634 19.84 22.64 -21.25
CA GLU A 634 19.27 21.70 -20.27
C GLU A 634 19.81 20.27 -20.38
N VAL A 635 20.45 19.93 -21.50
CA VAL A 635 20.92 18.57 -21.82
C VAL A 635 22.38 18.56 -22.26
N LYS A 636 23.01 17.39 -22.17
CA LYS A 636 24.33 17.18 -22.79
C LYS A 636 24.17 16.86 -24.28
N GLY A 637 24.99 17.48 -25.11
CA GLY A 637 24.97 17.25 -26.56
C GLY A 637 23.94 18.09 -27.29
N ASN A 638 23.41 17.54 -28.39
CA ASN A 638 22.41 18.22 -29.20
C ASN A 638 21.00 17.63 -28.97
N VAL A 639 20.00 18.44 -29.29
CA VAL A 639 18.59 18.07 -29.37
C VAL A 639 18.24 17.82 -30.83
N TRP A 640 17.62 16.68 -31.10
CA TRP A 640 17.09 16.34 -32.42
C TRP A 640 15.59 16.59 -32.46
N THR A 641 15.17 17.58 -33.26
CA THR A 641 13.79 18.01 -33.37
C THR A 641 13.24 17.68 -34.75
N PHE A 642 12.12 16.97 -34.82
CA PHE A 642 11.54 16.52 -36.08
C PHE A 642 10.00 16.44 -36.06
N SER A 643 9.39 16.54 -37.24
CA SER A 643 7.95 16.35 -37.50
C SER A 643 7.73 15.64 -38.84
N ASP A 644 6.61 14.92 -38.95
CA ASP A 644 6.24 14.09 -40.10
C ASP A 644 7.33 13.08 -40.49
N GLN A 645 8.12 12.62 -39.52
CA GLN A 645 9.30 11.79 -39.73
C GLN A 645 9.21 10.49 -38.92
N GLU A 646 9.66 9.40 -39.56
CA GLU A 646 9.87 8.09 -38.94
C GLU A 646 11.32 7.67 -39.13
N SER A 647 11.91 7.14 -38.05
CA SER A 647 13.31 6.71 -38.06
C SER A 647 13.58 5.59 -37.08
N TYR A 648 14.68 4.86 -37.33
CA TYR A 648 15.10 3.78 -36.44
C TYR A 648 16.62 3.63 -36.38
N LEU A 649 17.08 2.99 -35.30
CA LEU A 649 18.46 2.59 -35.08
C LEU A 649 18.47 1.15 -34.54
N THR A 650 19.18 0.26 -35.23
CA THR A 650 19.34 -1.14 -34.82
C THR A 650 20.73 -1.35 -34.21
N VAL A 651 20.78 -2.00 -33.04
CA VAL A 651 22.00 -2.31 -32.31
C VAL A 651 22.06 -3.79 -31.94
N ALA A 652 23.27 -4.35 -31.87
CA ALA A 652 23.47 -5.71 -31.40
C ALA A 652 23.19 -5.80 -29.89
N ALA A 653 22.53 -6.87 -29.46
CA ALA A 653 22.15 -7.12 -28.07
C ALA A 653 22.48 -8.56 -27.65
N THR A 654 22.51 -8.78 -26.34
CA THR A 654 22.80 -10.08 -25.75
C THR A 654 21.54 -10.62 -25.08
N THR A 655 21.14 -11.83 -25.43
CA THR A 655 20.02 -12.55 -24.79
C THR A 655 20.16 -12.56 -23.26
N GLY A 656 19.05 -12.34 -22.55
CA GLY A 656 18.99 -12.35 -21.07
C GLY A 656 19.62 -11.12 -20.41
N GLN A 657 20.27 -10.23 -21.16
CA GLN A 657 20.87 -9.02 -20.61
C GLN A 657 19.79 -8.07 -20.10
N ARG A 658 19.97 -7.57 -18.88
CA ARG A 658 19.17 -6.44 -18.35
C ARG A 658 19.59 -5.14 -19.03
N MET A 659 18.62 -4.41 -19.54
CA MET A 659 18.78 -3.19 -20.31
C MET A 659 17.89 -2.08 -19.75
N GLN A 660 18.31 -0.83 -19.93
CA GLN A 660 17.50 0.36 -19.69
C GLN A 660 17.38 1.16 -20.99
N LEU A 661 16.16 1.42 -21.44
CA LEU A 661 15.89 2.48 -22.42
C LEU A 661 15.70 3.78 -21.66
N GLY A 662 16.31 4.88 -22.11
CA GLY A 662 16.00 6.21 -21.58
C GLY A 662 16.31 7.34 -22.53
N PHE A 663 15.55 8.42 -22.47
CA PHE A 663 15.70 9.60 -23.35
C PHE A 663 15.00 10.82 -22.77
N PHE A 664 15.50 12.01 -23.10
CA PHE A 664 14.74 13.24 -22.95
C PHE A 664 13.76 13.42 -24.10
N ALA A 665 12.55 13.87 -23.80
CA ALA A 665 11.54 14.19 -24.79
C ALA A 665 10.81 15.48 -24.45
N LYS A 666 10.50 16.24 -25.51
CA LYS A 666 9.54 17.36 -25.53
C LYS A 666 8.70 17.19 -26.79
N THR A 667 7.40 17.41 -26.72
CA THR A 667 6.54 17.23 -27.90
C THR A 667 5.33 18.14 -27.83
N ALA A 668 4.96 18.72 -28.97
CA ALA A 668 3.72 19.50 -29.07
C ALA A 668 2.47 18.62 -29.31
N SER A 669 2.62 17.38 -29.78
CA SER A 669 1.51 16.44 -30.08
C SER A 669 1.99 14.99 -30.15
N GLN A 670 1.40 14.17 -31.04
CA GLN A 670 1.64 12.74 -31.19
C GLN A 670 3.12 12.38 -31.38
N PHE A 671 3.65 11.57 -30.45
CA PHE A 671 5.05 11.14 -30.42
C PHE A 671 5.19 9.66 -30.00
N ASP A 672 6.11 8.96 -30.67
CA ASP A 672 6.56 7.62 -30.31
C ASP A 672 8.09 7.57 -30.19
N CYS A 673 8.59 6.91 -29.14
CA CYS A 673 10.00 6.51 -29.01
C CYS A 673 10.08 5.25 -28.15
N TYR A 674 10.40 4.12 -28.79
CA TYR A 674 10.33 2.82 -28.16
C TYR A 674 11.31 1.82 -28.76
N VAL A 675 11.60 0.75 -28.03
CA VAL A 675 12.49 -0.32 -28.44
C VAL A 675 11.72 -1.62 -28.69
N VAL A 676 12.07 -2.29 -29.79
CA VAL A 676 11.54 -3.61 -30.19
C VAL A 676 12.62 -4.68 -30.16
N ALA A 677 12.20 -5.92 -29.92
CA ALA A 677 13.05 -7.11 -29.99
C ALA A 677 13.22 -7.56 -31.44
N GLY A 678 14.41 -7.39 -32.02
CA GLY A 678 14.67 -7.71 -33.43
C GLY A 678 14.99 -6.47 -34.28
N ASP A 679 14.82 -6.61 -35.59
CA ASP A 679 15.07 -5.55 -36.56
C ASP A 679 13.90 -4.54 -36.67
N SER A 680 13.98 -3.63 -37.63
CA SER A 680 12.98 -2.61 -37.91
C SER A 680 11.63 -3.16 -38.37
N SER A 681 11.52 -4.42 -38.77
CA SER A 681 10.23 -5.07 -39.08
C SER A 681 9.53 -5.62 -37.82
N SER A 682 10.24 -5.74 -36.70
CA SER A 682 9.69 -6.32 -35.48
C SER A 682 8.53 -5.49 -34.92
N THR A 683 7.51 -6.22 -34.44
CA THR A 683 6.34 -5.72 -33.73
C THR A 683 6.36 -6.04 -32.23
N THR A 684 7.42 -6.69 -31.75
CA THR A 684 7.56 -7.13 -30.37
C THR A 684 8.14 -6.00 -29.52
N ASN A 685 7.28 -5.27 -28.82
CA ASN A 685 7.72 -4.12 -28.00
C ASN A 685 8.27 -4.56 -26.65
N LEU A 686 9.30 -3.85 -26.19
CA LEU A 686 9.97 -4.10 -24.92
C LEU A 686 9.84 -2.92 -23.94
N ALA A 687 10.03 -1.69 -24.40
CA ALA A 687 9.96 -0.50 -23.55
C ALA A 687 9.80 0.77 -24.39
N GLY A 688 9.22 1.82 -23.81
CA GLY A 688 9.19 3.14 -24.43
C GLY A 688 7.84 3.84 -24.36
N ILE A 689 7.74 4.94 -25.08
CA ILE A 689 6.53 5.73 -25.23
C ILE A 689 5.92 5.46 -26.62
N ARG A 690 4.61 5.20 -26.64
CA ARG A 690 3.84 5.01 -27.88
C ARG A 690 2.49 5.72 -27.78
N ASN A 691 2.08 6.30 -28.89
CA ASN A 691 0.82 6.99 -29.09
C ASN A 691 0.61 8.10 -28.05
N TRP A 692 1.66 8.86 -27.75
CA TRP A 692 1.61 9.95 -26.78
C TRP A 692 1.06 11.22 -27.42
N LYS A 693 -0.15 11.66 -27.08
CA LYS A 693 -0.85 12.73 -27.81
C LYS A 693 -0.88 14.08 -27.09
N THR A 694 -0.43 14.13 -25.85
CA THR A 694 -0.53 15.32 -25.01
C THR A 694 0.80 16.08 -25.00
N ASN A 695 0.73 17.41 -25.11
CA ASN A 695 1.91 18.29 -25.11
C ASN A 695 2.77 18.08 -23.86
N ILE A 696 4.08 17.93 -24.05
CA ILE A 696 5.10 17.97 -23.01
C ILE A 696 5.86 19.29 -23.24
N SER A 697 5.66 20.28 -22.36
CA SER A 697 6.21 21.64 -22.53
C SER A 697 7.74 21.72 -22.37
N ASP A 698 8.25 20.96 -21.41
CA ASP A 698 9.65 20.99 -20.96
C ASP A 698 10.32 19.66 -21.25
N LEU A 699 11.65 19.63 -21.31
CA LEU A 699 12.40 18.39 -21.53
C LEU A 699 12.25 17.47 -20.31
N GLY A 700 11.34 16.51 -20.42
CA GLY A 700 11.14 15.43 -19.46
C GLY A 700 12.01 14.22 -19.80
N TYR A 701 12.41 13.43 -18.80
CA TYR A 701 13.23 12.22 -19.03
C TYR A 701 12.46 10.95 -18.75
N PHE A 702 12.28 10.13 -19.78
CA PHE A 702 11.69 8.80 -19.65
C PHE A 702 12.78 7.74 -19.46
N SER A 703 12.51 6.74 -18.62
CA SER A 703 13.33 5.54 -18.53
C SER A 703 12.51 4.32 -18.17
N TYR A 704 12.90 3.16 -18.70
CA TYR A 704 12.29 1.89 -18.33
C TYR A 704 13.28 0.73 -18.51
N GLU A 705 13.28 -0.20 -17.54
CA GLU A 705 14.14 -1.38 -17.56
C GLU A 705 13.43 -2.60 -18.17
N PHE A 706 14.16 -3.41 -18.93
CA PHE A 706 13.64 -4.65 -19.49
C PHE A 706 14.75 -5.69 -19.64
N VAL A 707 14.36 -6.94 -19.83
CA VAL A 707 15.28 -8.06 -20.12
C VAL A 707 15.19 -8.37 -21.61
N VAL A 708 16.33 -8.55 -22.27
CA VAL A 708 16.37 -9.00 -23.67
C VAL A 708 15.82 -10.43 -23.74
N PRO A 709 14.74 -10.69 -24.51
CA PRO A 709 14.13 -12.02 -24.56
C PRO A 709 15.05 -13.09 -25.16
N ASP A 710 14.74 -14.36 -24.86
CA ASP A 710 15.45 -15.51 -25.39
C ASP A 710 15.48 -15.54 -26.91
N GLY A 711 16.66 -15.81 -27.48
CA GLY A 711 16.89 -15.87 -28.93
C GLY A 711 17.01 -14.50 -29.63
N ILE A 712 16.90 -13.39 -28.91
CA ILE A 712 17.01 -12.04 -29.48
C ILE A 712 18.44 -11.52 -29.42
N THR A 713 19.06 -11.31 -30.59
CA THR A 713 20.46 -10.85 -30.73
C THR A 713 20.59 -9.40 -31.16
N GLN A 714 19.47 -8.72 -31.41
CA GLN A 714 19.45 -7.32 -31.84
C GLN A 714 18.20 -6.61 -31.31
N LEU A 715 18.34 -5.31 -31.08
CA LEU A 715 17.28 -4.42 -30.64
C LEU A 715 17.18 -3.26 -31.60
N THR A 716 15.96 -2.80 -31.87
CA THR A 716 15.74 -1.64 -32.73
C THR A 716 14.98 -0.57 -31.96
N VAL A 717 15.58 0.60 -31.83
CA VAL A 717 14.91 1.79 -31.31
C VAL A 717 14.21 2.47 -32.48
N LYS A 718 12.92 2.78 -32.32
CA LYS A 718 12.05 3.42 -33.31
C LYS A 718 11.57 4.75 -32.76
N THR A 719 11.55 5.77 -33.61
CA THR A 719 10.99 7.08 -33.30
C THR A 719 10.03 7.52 -34.40
N LYS A 720 8.97 8.21 -33.99
CA LYS A 720 7.96 8.75 -34.90
C LYS A 720 7.39 10.05 -34.35
N ALA A 721 7.29 11.04 -35.22
CA ALA A 721 6.54 12.27 -34.97
C ALA A 721 5.43 12.41 -36.00
N ALA A 722 4.26 12.88 -35.57
CA ALA A 722 3.23 13.36 -36.49
C ALA A 722 3.56 14.80 -36.95
N SER A 723 2.55 15.56 -37.38
CA SER A 723 2.74 16.91 -37.91
C SER A 723 3.28 17.93 -36.92
N ALA A 724 3.11 17.71 -35.62
CA ALA A 724 3.70 18.57 -34.61
C ALA A 724 5.11 18.08 -34.25
N ALA A 725 6.04 19.03 -34.08
CA ALA A 725 7.42 18.71 -33.76
C ALA A 725 7.53 17.99 -32.40
N CYS A 726 8.33 16.93 -32.38
CA CYS A 726 8.88 16.35 -31.16
C CYS A 726 10.39 16.61 -31.13
N SER A 727 10.96 16.59 -29.93
CA SER A 727 12.39 16.79 -29.69
C SER A 727 12.89 15.66 -28.80
N LEU A 728 14.01 15.06 -29.19
CA LEU A 728 14.70 14.01 -28.46
C LEU A 728 16.11 14.47 -28.09
N ALA A 729 16.58 14.04 -26.92
CA ALA A 729 17.98 14.24 -26.52
C ALA A 729 18.46 13.10 -25.60
N GLN A 730 19.77 12.88 -25.56
CA GLN A 730 20.44 11.90 -24.70
C GLN A 730 19.78 10.50 -24.73
N ILE A 731 19.50 9.98 -25.92
CA ILE A 731 18.86 8.67 -26.07
C ILE A 731 19.84 7.54 -25.72
N SER A 732 19.38 6.60 -24.91
CA SER A 732 20.24 5.61 -24.28
C SER A 732 19.60 4.22 -24.29
N LEU A 733 20.44 3.22 -24.54
CA LEU A 733 20.13 1.80 -24.40
C LEU A 733 21.27 1.16 -23.61
N ILE A 734 21.19 1.28 -22.29
CA ILE A 734 22.29 1.00 -21.35
C ILE A 734 22.17 -0.43 -20.81
N LYS A 735 23.25 -1.20 -20.88
CA LYS A 735 23.37 -2.47 -20.15
C LYS A 735 23.43 -2.20 -18.65
N LEU A 736 22.56 -2.85 -17.91
CA LEU A 736 22.56 -2.80 -16.45
C LEU A 736 23.41 -3.96 -15.91
N THR A 737 24.38 -3.64 -15.06
CA THR A 737 25.16 -4.62 -14.31
C THR A 737 24.49 -4.87 -12.96
N GLU A 738 24.42 -6.13 -12.52
CA GLU A 738 24.02 -6.45 -11.15
C GLU A 738 25.05 -5.86 -10.17
N ILE A 739 24.56 -5.30 -9.06
CA ILE A 739 25.38 -4.78 -7.95
C ILE A 739 25.41 -5.83 -6.86
#